data_AF-A0A2S4HH92-F1
#
_entry.id   AF-A0A2S4HH92-F1
#
_cell.length_a   1.000
_cell.length_b   1.000
_cell.length_c   1.000
_cell.angle_alpha   90.00
_cell.angle_beta   90.00
_cell.angle_gamma   90.00
#
_symmetry.space_group_name_H-M   'P 1'
#
loop_
_entity.id
_entity.type
_entity.pdbx_description
1 polymer ?
#
loop_
_entity_poly.entity_id
_entity_poly.type
_entity_poly.pdbx_seq_one_letter_code
_entity_poly.pdbx_strand_id
1 'polypeptide(L)'
;MDYTKTVTIFTLCLVLFACGGGGGGGSSAPDVNIAPSISGAPANHITVGENYRFAPTFSDPNSDTLTFSIINKPSWAEFDVTTGILSGTADQLGITENISISVSDGEFATSLPAFSLRVHEIENSTISIRISGASDLYDFDVVLNEDEANEQVLSIQGNGDYSFEEQVSYKQPYAVDIKRHPARQDCEVAGGSGIASGPVPIIKINCADDESAELFDINVLHKYRITMTADEWNAFVLDTERARYDNRDSENDVKDNLWTHSEIYRKVDVERVDATTGEVLDQFDNVGFKMRGNNSRQWPEYWVRYNSDTKPDEGQPNRFHFSLKFSEKFNDDEGVYACIDASGNPAAVSGAPCWKRVSLDHPEIPENDDRTLKGIEKLNFKFNKDDPTYARELLSHDILTQIGAPTSRMAYAAIEIVITGEAGQKLFNKPLPQTHKMGIYMVEEPIDKLYLQRYFGKNGYLFKVGGADLTDTVNPNCLPYENDDKASTGYINENFCRIGIEKSDPSSRQEWLGIDNYLNPDFVNSDINDGGEVSQFAPYRPNYDLKEKKGSIIEARIALQNFMLFLQSNPTADELNEQFDVLGFIKAQAADIVTGAVDHYTRVGNNYYLYLNPLNDKWTYLVYDYDFSFRDRHPDYWGNSTNFQNIADTRIFPNGITPAWNEGTSSWIDPILWTIVFSKEENKTILYQEIKSLLNNQLNWEGNLKHVLNTRNNLIKDTILDASISIKGKCDTDYNETALGLSEHSPCDNGDISIKEYVEWRQRVLGEELDAAGI
;
A
#
# COMPACT_ATOMS: atom_id res chain seq x y z
N MET A 1 30.72 -20.81 -25.44
CA MET A 1 31.09 -20.30 -26.78
C MET A 1 31.65 -18.90 -26.58
N ASP A 2 32.81 -18.48 -27.04
CA ASP A 2 34.00 -19.15 -27.55
C ASP A 2 35.14 -18.16 -27.28
N TYR A 3 36.24 -18.63 -26.71
CA TYR A 3 37.46 -17.86 -26.55
C TYR A 3 38.11 -17.74 -27.92
N THR A 4 38.34 -16.53 -28.42
CA THR A 4 39.21 -16.34 -29.59
C THR A 4 40.35 -15.38 -29.26
N LYS A 5 41.52 -15.97 -29.07
CA LYS A 5 42.83 -15.29 -29.02
C LYS A 5 43.20 -14.86 -30.43
N THR A 6 43.59 -13.60 -30.62
CA THR A 6 44.23 -13.14 -31.86
C THR A 6 45.71 -12.94 -31.61
N VAL A 7 46.50 -13.86 -32.17
CA VAL A 7 47.97 -13.84 -32.25
C VAL A 7 48.34 -13.14 -33.56
N THR A 8 49.12 -12.06 -33.51
CA THR A 8 49.64 -11.40 -34.70
C THR A 8 51.04 -11.92 -35.02
N ILE A 9 51.12 -12.71 -36.10
CA ILE A 9 52.32 -13.23 -36.76
C ILE A 9 52.87 -12.14 -37.69
N PHE A 10 54.18 -11.86 -37.65
CA PHE A 10 54.84 -11.08 -38.69
C PHE A 10 55.46 -12.01 -39.74
N THR A 11 54.94 -11.85 -40.96
CA THR A 11 55.25 -12.61 -42.16
C THR A 11 56.61 -12.22 -42.74
N LEU A 12 57.47 -13.23 -42.92
CA LEU A 12 58.72 -13.17 -43.67
C LEU A 12 58.40 -13.12 -45.17
N CYS A 13 58.84 -12.06 -45.87
CA CYS A 13 58.76 -11.99 -47.33
C CYS A 13 60.16 -11.78 -47.93
N LEU A 14 60.54 -12.74 -48.77
CA LEU A 14 61.83 -12.94 -49.40
C LEU A 14 61.74 -12.44 -50.85
N VAL A 15 62.68 -11.60 -51.30
CA VAL A 15 62.92 -11.36 -52.75
C VAL A 15 64.43 -11.36 -53.03
N LEU A 16 64.81 -12.14 -54.04
CA LEU A 16 66.17 -12.48 -54.46
C LEU A 16 66.78 -11.46 -55.46
N PHE A 17 68.08 -11.24 -55.29
CA PHE A 17 69.20 -10.95 -56.20
C PHE A 17 69.01 -10.31 -57.59
N ALA A 18 69.89 -9.32 -57.86
CA ALA A 18 70.78 -9.34 -59.04
C ALA A 18 72.10 -8.58 -58.77
N CYS A 19 73.19 -9.10 -59.34
CA CYS A 19 74.60 -8.79 -59.13
C CYS A 19 75.14 -7.55 -59.86
N GLY A 20 76.30 -7.07 -59.38
CA GLY A 20 77.32 -6.38 -60.18
C GLY A 20 77.63 -4.99 -59.63
N GLY A 21 78.84 -4.64 -59.21
CA GLY A 21 80.11 -5.34 -59.21
C GLY A 21 81.22 -4.34 -58.81
N GLY A 22 82.34 -4.89 -58.34
CA GLY A 22 83.65 -4.26 -58.51
C GLY A 22 84.06 -3.14 -57.55
N GLY A 23 84.95 -3.50 -56.62
CA GLY A 23 86.29 -2.89 -56.64
C GLY A 23 86.65 -1.93 -55.50
N GLY A 24 87.65 -2.34 -54.71
CA GLY A 24 88.52 -1.47 -53.90
C GLY A 24 87.94 -1.15 -52.52
N GLY A 25 88.48 -1.65 -51.41
CA GLY A 25 89.88 -1.49 -51.03
C GLY A 25 90.03 -0.17 -50.27
N GLY A 26 89.69 -0.17 -48.98
CA GLY A 26 89.83 0.99 -48.11
C GLY A 26 89.78 0.56 -46.65
N SER A 27 90.92 0.74 -45.99
CA SER A 27 91.23 0.57 -44.57
C SER A 27 90.05 0.45 -43.61
N SER A 28 90.12 -0.53 -42.69
CA SER A 28 89.37 -0.54 -41.44
C SER A 28 89.67 0.76 -40.68
N ALA A 29 88.80 1.75 -40.87
CA ALA A 29 88.62 2.84 -39.93
C ALA A 29 88.20 2.21 -38.58
N PRO A 30 88.59 2.81 -37.44
CA PRO A 30 88.06 2.35 -36.16
C PRO A 30 86.54 2.37 -36.24
N ASP A 31 85.86 1.35 -35.68
CA ASP A 31 84.41 1.41 -35.49
C ASP A 31 84.11 2.74 -34.78
N VAL A 32 83.50 3.66 -35.50
CA VAL A 32 83.10 4.94 -34.93
C VAL A 32 81.92 4.63 -34.05
N ASN A 33 82.12 4.76 -32.74
CA ASN A 33 81.05 4.55 -31.78
C ASN A 33 79.88 5.51 -32.06
N ILE A 34 78.64 4.99 -32.02
CA ILE A 34 77.41 5.72 -32.27
C ILE A 34 76.59 5.71 -30.98
N ALA A 35 76.27 6.91 -30.48
CA ALA A 35 75.53 7.07 -29.24
C ALA A 35 74.25 6.21 -29.16
N PRO A 36 73.94 5.65 -27.98
CA PRO A 36 72.73 4.86 -27.78
C PRO A 36 71.47 5.72 -27.90
N SER A 37 70.35 5.10 -28.24
CA SER A 37 69.03 5.72 -28.26
C SER A 37 68.19 5.24 -27.07
N ILE A 38 67.41 6.15 -26.47
CA ILE A 38 66.42 5.83 -25.42
C ILE A 38 65.10 6.55 -25.73
N SER A 39 63.99 5.87 -25.48
CA SER A 39 62.63 6.37 -25.68
C SER A 39 61.66 5.74 -24.68
N GLY A 40 60.46 6.31 -24.58
CA GLY A 40 59.44 5.92 -23.61
C GLY A 40 58.80 7.15 -22.95
N ALA A 41 57.56 7.00 -22.47
CA ALA A 41 56.82 8.04 -21.79
C ALA A 41 56.40 7.55 -20.38
N PRO A 42 57.09 7.98 -19.32
CA PRO A 42 56.71 7.62 -17.95
C PRO A 42 55.39 8.28 -17.55
N ALA A 43 54.58 7.57 -16.76
CA ALA A 43 53.42 8.18 -16.11
C ALA A 43 53.90 9.28 -15.16
N ASN A 44 53.16 10.40 -15.13
CA ASN A 44 53.52 11.62 -14.40
C ASN A 44 52.73 11.78 -13.08
N HIS A 45 51.86 10.83 -12.74
CA HIS A 45 51.17 10.77 -11.46
C HIS A 45 50.90 9.32 -11.02
N ILE A 46 50.74 9.11 -9.71
CA ILE A 46 50.25 7.88 -9.05
C ILE A 46 49.47 8.22 -7.78
N THR A 47 48.66 7.29 -7.27
CA THR A 47 48.09 7.38 -5.93
C THR A 47 49.01 6.72 -4.90
N VAL A 48 49.06 7.25 -3.67
CA VAL A 48 49.83 6.62 -2.59
C VAL A 48 49.39 5.16 -2.38
N GLY A 49 50.36 4.25 -2.24
CA GLY A 49 50.13 2.80 -2.13
C GLY A 49 50.00 2.05 -3.46
N GLU A 50 49.93 2.73 -4.61
CA GLU A 50 49.97 2.07 -5.93
C GLU A 50 51.41 1.74 -6.36
N ASN A 51 51.58 0.56 -7.00
CA ASN A 51 52.87 0.17 -7.55
C ASN A 51 53.13 0.87 -8.89
N TYR A 52 54.15 1.70 -8.92
CA TYR A 52 54.67 2.35 -10.12
C TYR A 52 55.66 1.45 -10.86
N ARG A 53 55.60 1.41 -12.18
CA ARG A 53 56.60 0.76 -13.03
C ARG A 53 56.74 1.47 -14.37
N PHE A 54 57.94 1.94 -14.69
CA PHE A 54 58.33 2.46 -15.99
C PHE A 54 59.52 1.69 -16.53
N ALA A 55 59.44 1.27 -17.80
CA ALA A 55 60.53 0.59 -18.50
C ALA A 55 60.81 1.34 -19.82
N PRO A 56 62.00 1.94 -20.00
CA PRO A 56 62.36 2.61 -21.24
C PRO A 56 62.66 1.60 -22.35
N THR A 57 62.48 2.00 -23.60
CA THR A 57 62.98 1.28 -24.78
C THR A 57 64.27 1.91 -25.25
N PHE A 58 65.26 1.08 -25.58
CA PHE A 58 66.59 1.56 -25.96
C PHE A 58 67.22 0.67 -27.03
N SER A 59 68.18 1.22 -27.77
CA SER A 59 69.00 0.44 -28.70
C SER A 59 70.36 1.07 -28.89
N ASP A 60 71.36 0.24 -29.15
CA ASP A 60 72.72 0.64 -29.45
C ASP A 60 73.14 0.07 -30.82
N PRO A 61 73.52 0.91 -31.79
CA PRO A 61 73.91 0.44 -33.14
C PRO A 61 75.17 -0.42 -33.16
N ASN A 62 76.05 -0.25 -32.18
CA ASN A 62 77.32 -0.96 -32.05
C ASN A 62 77.20 -2.23 -31.16
N SER A 63 76.03 -2.43 -30.53
CA SER A 63 75.74 -3.50 -29.57
C SER A 63 76.64 -3.46 -28.32
N ASP A 64 77.02 -2.26 -27.92
CA ASP A 64 77.84 -2.02 -26.73
C ASP A 64 77.08 -2.33 -25.42
N THR A 65 77.85 -2.53 -24.34
CA THR A 65 77.25 -2.77 -23.02
C THR A 65 76.68 -1.47 -22.47
N LEU A 66 75.35 -1.43 -22.32
CA LEU A 66 74.65 -0.24 -21.86
C LEU A 66 74.51 -0.20 -20.34
N THR A 67 74.72 0.98 -19.77
CA THR A 67 74.44 1.29 -18.36
C THR A 67 73.46 2.45 -18.26
N PHE A 68 72.50 2.34 -17.36
CA PHE A 68 71.48 3.34 -17.11
C PHE A 68 71.78 4.15 -15.85
N SER A 69 71.42 5.42 -15.87
CA SER A 69 71.47 6.32 -14.72
C SER A 69 70.19 7.14 -14.60
N ILE A 70 69.89 7.58 -13.38
CA ILE A 70 68.72 8.40 -13.07
C ILE A 70 69.09 9.56 -12.15
N ILE A 71 68.60 10.76 -12.47
CA ILE A 71 68.70 11.96 -11.65
C ILE A 71 67.32 12.27 -11.07
N ASN A 72 67.29 12.78 -9.83
CA ASN A 72 66.08 13.10 -9.06
C ASN A 72 65.12 11.90 -8.91
N LYS A 73 65.65 10.68 -8.74
CA LYS A 73 64.82 9.48 -8.47
C LYS A 73 63.98 9.68 -7.20
N PRO A 74 62.68 9.33 -7.21
CA PRO A 74 61.88 9.30 -5.98
C PRO A 74 62.54 8.43 -4.90
N SER A 75 62.47 8.85 -3.63
CA SER A 75 63.12 8.16 -2.52
C SER A 75 62.56 6.74 -2.29
N TRP A 76 61.26 6.56 -2.54
CA TRP A 76 60.52 5.31 -2.40
C TRP A 76 60.68 4.34 -3.60
N ALA A 77 61.26 4.80 -4.71
CA ALA A 77 61.39 4.00 -5.93
C ALA A 77 62.76 3.31 -6.03
N GLU A 78 62.82 2.14 -6.64
CA GLU A 78 64.04 1.44 -7.04
C GLU A 78 64.32 1.67 -8.54
N PHE A 79 65.60 1.74 -8.91
CA PHE A 79 66.03 1.89 -10.30
C PHE A 79 67.07 0.85 -10.65
N ASP A 80 66.79 0.06 -11.69
CA ASP A 80 67.70 -0.95 -12.19
C ASP A 80 68.65 -0.34 -13.22
N VAL A 81 69.93 -0.25 -12.87
CA VAL A 81 70.98 0.32 -13.72
C VAL A 81 71.32 -0.51 -14.96
N THR A 82 70.83 -1.75 -15.05
CA THR A 82 71.05 -2.64 -16.20
C THR A 82 69.91 -2.61 -17.21
N THR A 83 68.67 -2.38 -16.74
CA THR A 83 67.47 -2.40 -17.59
C THR A 83 66.82 -1.03 -17.76
N GLY A 84 67.20 -0.04 -16.94
CA GLY A 84 66.58 1.28 -16.89
C GLY A 84 65.19 1.30 -16.25
N ILE A 85 64.73 0.18 -15.66
CA ILE A 85 63.41 0.10 -15.05
C ILE A 85 63.38 0.92 -13.75
N LEU A 86 62.40 1.83 -13.65
CA LEU A 86 62.05 2.55 -12.43
C LEU A 86 60.76 1.93 -11.86
N SER A 87 60.80 1.40 -10.64
CA SER A 87 59.62 0.78 -10.01
C SER A 87 59.58 0.94 -8.50
N GLY A 88 58.39 0.91 -7.90
CA GLY A 88 58.22 0.95 -6.45
C GLY A 88 56.84 1.44 -6.05
N THR A 89 56.58 1.51 -4.74
CA THR A 89 55.31 1.98 -4.20
C THR A 89 55.57 3.20 -3.32
N ALA A 90 54.90 4.32 -3.62
CA ALA A 90 54.97 5.50 -2.77
C ALA A 90 54.14 5.30 -1.50
N ASP A 91 54.67 5.69 -0.35
CA ASP A 91 54.00 5.64 0.96
C ASP A 91 53.60 7.04 1.49
N GLN A 92 54.00 8.10 0.79
CA GLN A 92 53.73 9.48 1.16
C GLN A 92 53.40 10.35 -0.07
N LEU A 93 52.62 11.41 0.17
CA LEU A 93 52.28 12.41 -0.84
C LEU A 93 53.51 13.25 -1.20
N GLY A 94 53.57 13.72 -2.44
CA GLY A 94 54.65 14.62 -2.86
C GLY A 94 54.80 14.70 -4.37
N ILE A 95 55.67 15.61 -4.82
CA ILE A 95 56.07 15.70 -6.21
C ILE A 95 57.58 15.54 -6.30
N THR A 96 58.03 14.65 -7.18
CA THR A 96 59.44 14.55 -7.56
C THR A 96 59.60 15.14 -8.95
N GLU A 97 60.27 16.28 -9.06
CA GLU A 97 60.42 17.01 -10.32
C GLU A 97 61.74 16.73 -11.02
N ASN A 98 61.77 16.97 -12.33
CA ASN A 98 62.98 16.90 -13.16
C ASN A 98 63.69 15.53 -13.06
N ILE A 99 62.91 14.45 -13.00
CA ILE A 99 63.40 13.08 -13.11
C ILE A 99 63.95 12.89 -14.52
N SER A 100 65.21 12.50 -14.65
CA SER A 100 65.85 12.28 -15.95
C SER A 100 66.58 10.95 -15.96
N ILE A 101 66.19 10.08 -16.89
CA ILE A 101 66.79 8.76 -17.11
C ILE A 101 67.68 8.84 -18.35
N SER A 102 68.92 8.37 -18.21
CA SER A 102 69.92 8.36 -19.28
C SER A 102 70.45 6.95 -19.51
N VAL A 103 70.80 6.65 -20.76
CA VAL A 103 71.52 5.44 -21.16
C VAL A 103 72.90 5.82 -21.71
N SER A 104 73.93 5.05 -21.40
CA SER A 104 75.29 5.26 -21.90
C SER A 104 75.95 3.95 -22.30
N ASP A 105 76.73 4.00 -23.38
CA ASP A 105 77.60 2.93 -23.90
C ASP A 105 79.03 2.99 -23.31
N GLY A 106 79.32 3.98 -22.44
CA GLY A 106 80.64 4.25 -21.87
C GLY A 106 81.40 5.43 -22.49
N GLU A 107 80.95 5.95 -23.64
CA GLU A 107 81.56 7.12 -24.32
C GLU A 107 80.52 8.21 -24.64
N PHE A 108 79.31 7.84 -25.07
CA PHE A 108 78.18 8.73 -25.30
C PHE A 108 77.02 8.42 -24.34
N ALA A 109 76.16 9.41 -24.12
CA ALA A 109 74.97 9.27 -23.31
C ALA A 109 73.79 10.03 -23.92
N THR A 110 72.61 9.40 -23.88
CA THR A 110 71.34 9.99 -24.34
C THR A 110 70.32 9.89 -23.21
N SER A 111 69.52 10.94 -23.03
CA SER A 111 68.52 11.04 -21.96
C SER A 111 67.11 11.12 -22.52
N LEU A 112 66.15 10.58 -21.77
CA LEU A 112 64.74 10.93 -21.96
C LEU A 112 64.51 12.41 -21.62
N PRO A 113 63.48 13.04 -22.19
CA PRO A 113 62.96 14.30 -21.67
C PRO A 113 62.69 14.17 -20.16
N ALA A 114 63.13 15.17 -19.39
CA ALA A 114 62.88 15.18 -17.96
C ALA A 114 61.36 15.23 -17.69
N PHE A 115 60.92 14.51 -16.66
CA PHE A 115 59.51 14.45 -16.26
C PHE A 115 59.37 14.67 -14.75
N SER A 116 58.14 14.93 -14.30
CA SER A 116 57.81 14.99 -12.88
C SER A 116 56.82 13.87 -12.55
N LEU A 117 56.93 13.30 -11.35
CA LEU A 117 56.01 12.30 -10.82
C LEU A 117 55.34 12.84 -9.56
N ARG A 118 54.02 13.03 -9.62
CA ARG A 118 53.20 13.49 -8.48
C ARG A 118 52.47 12.32 -7.82
N VAL A 119 52.68 12.15 -6.53
CA VAL A 119 51.94 11.22 -5.67
C VAL A 119 50.79 11.97 -5.03
N HIS A 120 49.57 11.55 -5.34
CA HIS A 120 48.34 12.13 -4.82
C HIS A 120 47.72 11.27 -3.71
N GLU A 121 46.81 11.89 -2.96
CA GLU A 121 46.12 11.26 -1.84
C GLU A 121 45.14 10.20 -2.31
N ILE A 122 44.87 9.25 -1.41
CA ILE A 122 43.74 8.33 -1.55
C ILE A 122 42.46 9.15 -1.35
N GLU A 123 41.70 9.41 -2.41
CA GLU A 123 40.44 10.13 -2.32
C GLU A 123 39.30 9.17 -1.93
N ASN A 124 38.73 9.40 -0.75
CA ASN A 124 37.45 8.79 -0.40
C ASN A 124 36.35 9.36 -1.29
N SER A 125 35.35 8.54 -1.60
CA SER A 125 34.27 8.91 -2.50
C SER A 125 33.01 9.23 -1.70
N THR A 126 32.49 10.45 -1.87
CA THR A 126 31.11 10.74 -1.47
C THR A 126 30.16 10.04 -2.44
N ILE A 127 29.18 9.33 -1.88
CA ILE A 127 28.12 8.69 -2.67
C ILE A 127 26.96 9.68 -2.80
N SER A 128 26.63 10.03 -4.03
CA SER A 128 25.51 10.92 -4.36
C SER A 128 24.45 10.16 -5.14
N ILE A 129 23.18 10.44 -4.84
CA ILE A 129 22.02 9.86 -5.49
C ILE A 129 21.18 10.97 -6.14
N ARG A 130 20.53 10.64 -7.26
CA ARG A 130 19.52 11.49 -7.91
C ARG A 130 18.20 10.76 -7.96
N ILE A 131 17.19 11.36 -7.37
CA ILE A 131 15.82 10.85 -7.27
C ILE A 131 14.96 11.49 -8.34
N SER A 132 14.18 10.68 -9.05
CA SER A 132 13.16 11.14 -10.00
C SER A 132 11.92 10.27 -9.96
N GLY A 133 10.74 10.89 -10.07
CA GLY A 133 9.43 10.21 -10.08
C GLY A 133 8.85 9.91 -8.70
N ALA A 134 9.53 10.31 -7.61
CA ALA A 134 9.02 10.16 -6.26
C ALA A 134 7.94 11.21 -5.96
N SER A 135 6.91 10.81 -5.22
CA SER A 135 5.88 11.70 -4.67
C SER A 135 6.48 12.64 -3.62
N ASP A 136 6.03 13.90 -3.60
CA ASP A 136 6.40 14.87 -2.56
C ASP A 136 5.60 14.68 -1.25
N LEU A 137 4.59 13.80 -1.27
CA LEU A 137 3.69 13.56 -0.14
C LEU A 137 4.27 12.62 0.91
N TYR A 138 5.19 11.73 0.51
CA TYR A 138 5.69 10.66 1.34
C TYR A 138 7.22 10.67 1.35
N ASP A 139 7.77 10.45 2.52
CA ASP A 139 9.19 10.19 2.67
C ASP A 139 9.48 8.70 2.35
N PHE A 140 10.74 8.42 2.06
CA PHE A 140 11.23 7.07 1.85
C PHE A 140 12.71 6.97 2.24
N ASP A 141 13.22 5.76 2.45
CA ASP A 141 14.55 5.58 3.03
C ASP A 141 15.48 4.86 2.05
N VAL A 142 16.63 5.48 1.79
CA VAL A 142 17.71 4.92 0.97
C VAL A 142 18.88 4.57 1.89
N VAL A 143 19.48 3.40 1.69
CA VAL A 143 20.59 2.90 2.51
C VAL A 143 21.89 2.84 1.70
N LEU A 144 23.01 3.10 2.37
CA LEU A 144 24.35 2.78 1.93
C LEU A 144 24.93 1.67 2.81
N ASN A 145 25.40 0.59 2.17
CA ASN A 145 26.02 -0.61 2.76
C ASN A 145 25.12 -1.33 3.77
N GLU A 146 24.08 -1.99 3.25
CA GLU A 146 23.04 -2.70 4.03
C GLU A 146 23.60 -3.78 4.98
N ASP A 147 24.70 -4.44 4.61
CA ASP A 147 25.39 -5.45 5.43
C ASP A 147 26.49 -4.79 6.30
N GLU A 148 26.17 -4.34 7.52
CA GLU A 148 27.02 -4.25 8.76
C GLU A 148 26.69 -3.04 9.68
N ALA A 149 27.31 -3.03 10.88
CA ALA A 149 27.18 -2.02 11.96
C ALA A 149 27.42 -0.53 11.59
N ASN A 150 27.68 -0.25 10.31
CA ASN A 150 27.94 1.07 9.74
C ASN A 150 26.91 1.43 8.65
N GLU A 151 25.69 0.89 8.73
CA GLU A 151 24.59 1.26 7.85
C GLU A 151 24.31 2.77 7.95
N GLN A 152 24.33 3.48 6.81
CA GLN A 152 23.83 4.85 6.74
C GLN A 152 22.49 4.89 6.03
N VAL A 153 21.46 5.33 6.75
CA VAL A 153 20.11 5.54 6.21
C VAL A 153 19.91 7.03 5.93
N LEU A 154 19.38 7.33 4.76
CA LEU A 154 19.02 8.67 4.33
C LEU A 154 17.51 8.72 4.04
N SER A 155 16.76 9.47 4.83
CA SER A 155 15.35 9.74 4.58
C SER A 155 15.20 10.84 3.53
N ILE A 156 14.52 10.51 2.45
CA ILE A 156 14.34 11.33 1.26
C ILE A 156 12.92 11.84 1.23
N GLN A 157 12.76 13.11 0.87
CA GLN A 157 11.47 13.70 0.55
C GLN A 157 11.54 14.38 -0.81
N GLY A 158 10.69 13.92 -1.73
CA GLY A 158 10.56 14.46 -3.08
C GLY A 158 11.74 14.13 -4.00
N ASN A 159 11.75 14.82 -5.15
CA ASN A 159 12.76 14.64 -6.20
C ASN A 159 13.97 15.56 -6.01
N GLY A 160 15.17 15.12 -6.41
CA GLY A 160 16.37 15.93 -6.28
C GLY A 160 17.68 15.16 -6.19
N ASP A 161 18.76 15.88 -5.93
CA ASP A 161 20.09 15.31 -5.66
C ASP A 161 20.35 15.28 -4.16
N TYR A 162 20.79 14.13 -3.66
CA TYR A 162 21.13 13.92 -2.26
C TYR A 162 22.51 13.26 -2.15
N SER A 163 23.13 13.34 -0.98
CA SER A 163 24.43 12.74 -0.74
C SER A 163 24.52 12.17 0.66
N PHE A 164 25.13 11.01 0.76
CA PHE A 164 25.48 10.38 2.02
C PHE A 164 26.58 11.19 2.71
N GLU A 165 26.46 11.39 4.03
CA GLU A 165 27.49 12.11 4.78
C GLU A 165 28.76 11.27 4.92
N GLU A 166 28.62 9.95 5.01
CA GLU A 166 29.76 9.03 5.11
C GLU A 166 30.41 8.84 3.73
N GLN A 167 31.74 8.93 3.71
CA GLN A 167 32.51 8.71 2.50
C GLN A 167 32.99 7.26 2.45
N VAL A 168 32.89 6.65 1.26
CA VAL A 168 33.41 5.32 1.02
C VAL A 168 34.92 5.40 0.79
N SER A 169 35.67 4.64 1.58
CA SER A 169 37.13 4.59 1.45
C SER A 169 37.54 4.00 0.10
N TYR A 170 38.65 4.48 -0.45
CA TYR A 170 39.17 3.98 -1.72
C TYR A 170 39.35 2.45 -1.73
N LYS A 171 39.00 1.84 -2.86
CA LYS A 171 38.95 0.40 -3.11
C LYS A 171 38.00 -0.38 -2.19
N GLN A 172 37.19 0.29 -1.37
CA GLN A 172 36.10 -0.38 -0.65
C GLN A 172 34.86 -0.52 -1.53
N PRO A 173 34.07 -1.58 -1.32
CA PRO A 173 32.78 -1.72 -1.97
C PRO A 173 31.81 -0.64 -1.47
N TYR A 174 30.88 -0.27 -2.33
CA TYR A 174 29.67 0.45 -1.96
C TYR A 174 28.45 -0.30 -2.50
N ALA A 175 27.34 -0.25 -1.77
CA ALA A 175 26.04 -0.71 -2.21
C ALA A 175 24.95 0.25 -1.73
N VAL A 176 24.20 0.81 -2.67
CA VAL A 176 23.03 1.66 -2.43
C VAL A 176 21.79 0.86 -2.73
N ASP A 177 20.86 0.82 -1.78
CA ASP A 177 19.57 0.16 -1.93
C ASP A 177 18.44 1.02 -1.33
N ILE A 178 17.20 0.65 -1.61
CA ILE A 178 16.00 1.27 -1.06
C ILE A 178 15.56 0.45 0.14
N LYS A 179 15.71 1.02 1.33
CA LYS A 179 15.32 0.37 2.59
C LYS A 179 13.81 0.43 2.82
N ARG A 180 13.19 1.55 2.44
CA ARG A 180 11.74 1.74 2.45
C ARG A 180 11.38 2.52 1.19
N HIS A 181 10.45 1.99 0.42
CA HIS A 181 9.89 2.66 -0.75
C HIS A 181 8.91 3.78 -0.35
N PRO A 182 8.72 4.81 -1.20
CA PRO A 182 7.65 5.78 -0.99
C PRO A 182 6.30 5.07 -0.99
N ALA A 183 5.33 5.61 -0.24
CA ALA A 183 4.03 4.97 -0.15
C ALA A 183 3.40 4.80 -1.55
N ARG A 184 3.05 3.55 -1.89
CA ARG A 184 2.43 3.14 -3.17
C ARG A 184 3.27 3.38 -4.43
N GLN A 185 4.58 3.49 -4.28
CA GLN A 185 5.51 3.60 -5.39
C GLN A 185 6.61 2.57 -5.25
N ASP A 186 7.06 2.03 -6.37
CA ASP A 186 8.28 1.23 -6.43
C ASP A 186 9.40 2.08 -7.02
N CYS A 187 10.60 1.90 -6.49
CA CYS A 187 11.79 2.64 -6.92
C CYS A 187 12.85 1.65 -7.37
N GLU A 188 13.61 2.00 -8.40
CA GLU A 188 14.68 1.16 -8.95
C GLU A 188 16.01 1.91 -8.89
N VAL A 189 17.05 1.25 -8.35
CA VAL A 189 18.41 1.80 -8.26
C VAL A 189 19.22 1.39 -9.49
N ALA A 190 19.71 2.36 -10.26
CA ALA A 190 20.58 2.14 -11.42
C ALA A 190 22.04 2.46 -11.07
N GLY A 191 22.89 1.42 -11.11
CA GLY A 191 24.33 1.54 -10.78
C GLY A 191 24.60 1.60 -9.28
N GLY A 192 23.72 1.02 -8.46
CA GLY A 192 23.74 1.11 -7.00
C GLY A 192 24.96 0.46 -6.32
N SER A 193 25.71 -0.40 -6.99
CA SER A 193 26.86 -1.08 -6.37
C SER A 193 28.14 -1.00 -7.20
N GLY A 194 29.29 -1.08 -6.52
CA GLY A 194 30.59 -1.02 -7.15
C GLY A 194 31.76 -0.95 -6.16
N ILE A 195 32.95 -0.63 -6.69
CA ILE A 195 34.16 -0.39 -5.90
C ILE A 195 34.56 1.07 -6.06
N ALA A 196 34.72 1.81 -4.96
CA ALA A 196 35.12 3.21 -4.97
C ALA A 196 36.60 3.37 -5.39
N SER A 197 36.88 3.38 -6.69
CA SER A 197 38.25 3.50 -7.24
C SER A 197 38.61 4.94 -7.67
N GLY A 198 37.86 5.92 -7.17
CA GLY A 198 37.84 7.33 -7.59
C GLY A 198 36.40 7.87 -7.51
N PRO A 199 36.14 9.12 -7.96
CA PRO A 199 34.81 9.72 -7.88
C PRO A 199 33.71 8.82 -8.46
N VAL A 200 32.74 8.47 -7.61
CA VAL A 200 31.60 7.62 -8.00
C VAL A 200 30.58 8.48 -8.75
N PRO A 201 30.13 8.09 -9.96
CA PRO A 201 29.06 8.79 -10.66
C PRO A 201 27.77 8.84 -9.82
N ILE A 202 26.96 9.90 -9.99
CA ILE A 202 25.66 10.00 -9.32
C ILE A 202 24.81 8.77 -9.67
N ILE A 203 24.40 8.04 -8.63
CA ILE A 203 23.53 6.87 -8.74
C ILE A 203 22.10 7.36 -8.96
N LYS A 204 21.39 6.77 -9.91
CA LYS A 204 20.01 7.19 -10.22
C LYS A 204 19.03 6.27 -9.52
N ILE A 205 18.02 6.86 -8.90
CA ILE A 205 16.86 6.15 -8.35
C ILE A 205 15.63 6.70 -9.05
N ASN A 206 14.94 5.83 -9.79
CA ASN A 206 13.72 6.18 -10.50
C ASN A 206 12.55 5.53 -9.81
N CYS A 207 11.56 6.32 -9.41
CA CYS A 207 10.34 5.85 -8.76
C CYS A 207 9.15 5.97 -9.73
N ALA A 208 8.20 5.06 -9.59
CA ALA A 208 6.94 5.08 -10.29
C ALA A 208 5.85 4.49 -9.39
N ASP A 209 4.59 4.80 -9.69
CA ASP A 209 3.47 4.17 -9.01
C ASP A 209 3.55 2.65 -9.15
N ASP A 210 3.23 1.95 -8.07
CA ASP A 210 3.23 0.48 -8.06
C ASP A 210 2.17 -0.09 -9.02
N GLU A 211 2.29 -1.39 -9.34
CA GLU A 211 1.38 -2.04 -10.28
C GLU A 211 -0.11 -2.00 -9.87
N SER A 212 -0.39 -1.83 -8.57
CA SER A 212 -1.76 -1.80 -8.06
C SER A 212 -2.45 -0.47 -8.33
N ALA A 213 -1.71 0.60 -8.68
CA ALA A 213 -2.28 1.90 -9.06
C ALA A 213 -3.31 1.79 -10.20
N GLU A 214 -3.10 0.86 -11.14
CA GLU A 214 -4.03 0.59 -12.24
C GLU A 214 -5.45 0.25 -11.74
N LEU A 215 -5.57 -0.50 -10.64
CA LEU A 215 -6.86 -0.95 -10.12
C LEU A 215 -7.69 0.17 -9.48
N PHE A 216 -7.05 1.29 -9.17
CA PHE A 216 -7.64 2.41 -8.44
C PHE A 216 -7.58 3.72 -9.22
N ASP A 217 -7.39 3.68 -10.54
CA ASP A 217 -7.51 4.88 -11.37
C ASP A 217 -8.95 5.40 -11.34
N ILE A 218 -9.13 6.55 -10.70
CA ILE A 218 -10.41 7.25 -10.50
C ILE A 218 -11.01 7.82 -11.79
N ASN A 219 -10.24 7.88 -12.87
CA ASN A 219 -10.68 8.39 -14.17
C ASN A 219 -11.17 7.29 -15.10
N VAL A 220 -11.04 6.02 -14.69
CA VAL A 220 -11.46 4.85 -15.46
C VAL A 220 -12.67 4.22 -14.80
N LEU A 221 -13.65 3.81 -15.62
CA LEU A 221 -14.71 2.92 -15.16
C LEU A 221 -14.18 1.50 -15.22
N HIS A 222 -13.79 0.95 -14.09
CA HIS A 222 -13.41 -0.46 -14.00
C HIS A 222 -14.63 -1.33 -14.25
N LYS A 223 -14.45 -2.54 -14.76
CA LYS A 223 -15.55 -3.51 -14.92
C LYS A 223 -15.10 -4.89 -14.51
N TYR A 224 -15.93 -5.53 -13.68
CA TYR A 224 -15.71 -6.90 -13.23
C TYR A 224 -16.92 -7.76 -13.57
N ARG A 225 -16.65 -8.90 -14.22
CA ARG A 225 -17.62 -9.96 -14.45
C ARG A 225 -17.33 -11.11 -13.49
N ILE A 226 -18.31 -11.43 -12.65
CA ILE A 226 -18.20 -12.44 -11.60
C ILE A 226 -19.13 -13.58 -11.99
N THR A 227 -18.59 -14.77 -12.19
CA THR A 227 -19.34 -15.95 -12.61
C THR A 227 -19.45 -16.94 -11.46
N MET A 228 -20.64 -17.45 -11.18
CA MET A 228 -20.86 -18.56 -10.24
C MET A 228 -21.92 -19.53 -10.76
N THR A 229 -21.96 -20.73 -10.20
CA THR A 229 -23.02 -21.69 -10.50
C THR A 229 -24.27 -21.35 -9.69
N ALA A 230 -25.43 -21.82 -10.14
CA ALA A 230 -26.68 -21.68 -9.40
C ALA A 230 -26.65 -22.44 -8.05
N ASP A 231 -25.84 -23.49 -7.93
CA ASP A 231 -25.66 -24.21 -6.67
C ASP A 231 -24.86 -23.37 -5.68
N GLU A 232 -23.77 -22.72 -6.10
CA GLU A 232 -23.03 -21.76 -5.27
C GLU A 232 -23.89 -20.56 -4.88
N TRP A 233 -24.70 -20.04 -5.80
CA TRP A 233 -25.66 -18.98 -5.46
C TRP A 233 -26.64 -19.43 -4.37
N ASN A 234 -27.19 -20.64 -4.47
CA ASN A 234 -28.10 -21.16 -3.45
C ASN A 234 -27.41 -21.40 -2.10
N ALA A 235 -26.16 -21.87 -2.10
CA ALA A 235 -25.37 -22.03 -0.88
C ALA A 235 -25.12 -20.67 -0.20
N PHE A 236 -24.69 -19.67 -0.97
CA PHE A 236 -24.50 -18.29 -0.52
C PHE A 236 -25.75 -17.70 0.16
N VAL A 237 -26.93 -17.89 -0.44
CA VAL A 237 -28.18 -17.39 0.14
C VAL A 237 -28.55 -18.18 1.41
N LEU A 238 -28.30 -19.48 1.44
CA LEU A 238 -28.54 -20.31 2.63
C LEU A 238 -27.66 -19.87 3.80
N ASP A 239 -26.38 -19.59 3.58
CA ASP A 239 -25.49 -19.10 4.63
C ASP A 239 -25.96 -17.76 5.17
N THR A 240 -26.39 -16.86 4.29
CA THR A 240 -26.88 -15.54 4.69
C THR A 240 -28.16 -15.62 5.53
N GLU A 241 -29.03 -16.60 5.28
CA GLU A 241 -30.21 -16.84 6.11
C GLU A 241 -29.83 -17.33 7.50
N ARG A 242 -28.86 -18.24 7.57
CA ARG A 242 -28.57 -19.03 8.78
C ARG A 242 -27.47 -18.42 9.65
N ALA A 243 -26.66 -17.53 9.08
CA ALA A 243 -25.70 -16.70 9.81
C ALA A 243 -26.40 -15.48 10.46
N ARG A 244 -27.55 -15.64 11.12
CA ARG A 244 -28.24 -14.57 11.85
C ARG A 244 -28.15 -14.80 13.37
N TYR A 245 -27.50 -13.87 14.06
CA TYR A 245 -27.26 -13.90 15.51
C TYR A 245 -27.87 -12.68 16.21
N ASP A 246 -29.08 -12.30 15.82
CA ASP A 246 -29.81 -11.12 16.31
C ASP A 246 -30.17 -11.15 17.80
N ASN A 247 -29.99 -12.29 18.46
CA ASN A 247 -30.44 -12.50 19.84
C ASN A 247 -29.43 -12.16 20.94
N ARG A 248 -28.11 -12.14 20.64
CA ARG A 248 -27.02 -11.82 21.60
C ARG A 248 -25.63 -11.87 20.96
N ASP A 249 -24.72 -11.03 21.46
CA ASP A 249 -23.28 -11.19 21.24
C ASP A 249 -22.58 -11.91 22.41
N SER A 250 -21.26 -12.06 22.32
CA SER A 250 -20.44 -12.70 23.35
C SER A 250 -20.41 -11.97 24.68
N GLU A 251 -20.83 -10.70 24.76
CA GLU A 251 -20.93 -9.94 26.02
C GLU A 251 -22.36 -9.99 26.60
N ASN A 252 -23.24 -10.80 25.99
CA ASN A 252 -24.66 -10.90 26.32
C ASN A 252 -25.46 -9.62 25.99
N ASP A 253 -24.95 -8.79 25.08
CA ASP A 253 -25.67 -7.60 24.63
C ASP A 253 -26.65 -7.96 23.51
N VAL A 254 -27.87 -7.44 23.61
CA VAL A 254 -28.96 -7.64 22.64
C VAL A 254 -29.12 -6.34 21.87
N LYS A 255 -28.47 -6.24 20.70
CA LYS A 255 -28.58 -5.04 19.86
C LYS A 255 -29.57 -5.29 18.71
N ASP A 256 -30.51 -4.35 18.53
CA ASP A 256 -31.55 -4.36 17.48
C ASP A 256 -31.00 -4.31 16.03
N ASN A 257 -29.67 -4.33 15.85
CA ASN A 257 -28.96 -4.27 14.58
C ASN A 257 -27.90 -5.37 14.40
N LEU A 258 -28.00 -6.46 15.16
CA LEU A 258 -27.06 -7.61 15.14
C LEU A 258 -27.09 -8.47 13.87
N TRP A 259 -27.71 -8.01 12.77
CA TRP A 259 -27.69 -8.72 11.48
C TRP A 259 -26.25 -8.98 11.04
N THR A 260 -25.84 -10.23 11.16
CA THR A 260 -24.61 -10.78 10.59
C THR A 260 -24.93 -11.25 9.17
N HIS A 261 -24.08 -10.91 8.22
CA HIS A 261 -23.98 -11.68 6.99
C HIS A 261 -23.00 -12.82 7.27
N SER A 262 -23.07 -13.90 6.48
CA SER A 262 -22.05 -14.94 6.58
C SER A 262 -20.67 -14.39 6.17
N GLU A 263 -19.64 -14.82 6.89
CA GLU A 263 -18.23 -14.59 6.58
C GLU A 263 -17.62 -15.71 5.72
N ILE A 264 -18.40 -16.72 5.35
CA ILE A 264 -17.99 -17.84 4.50
C ILE A 264 -17.72 -17.34 3.08
N TYR A 265 -16.58 -17.74 2.53
CA TYR A 265 -16.28 -17.49 1.12
C TYR A 265 -16.96 -18.56 0.24
N ARG A 266 -17.65 -18.08 -0.79
CA ARG A 266 -18.19 -18.89 -1.89
C ARG A 266 -17.33 -18.76 -3.12
N LYS A 267 -17.40 -19.76 -3.99
CA LYS A 267 -16.47 -19.88 -5.11
C LYS A 267 -17.02 -19.20 -6.34
N VAL A 268 -16.23 -18.31 -6.93
CA VAL A 268 -16.54 -17.59 -8.19
C VAL A 268 -15.36 -17.63 -9.15
N ASP A 269 -15.63 -17.40 -10.42
CA ASP A 269 -14.62 -16.99 -11.40
C ASP A 269 -14.77 -15.49 -11.67
N VAL A 270 -13.65 -14.79 -11.87
CA VAL A 270 -13.61 -13.32 -11.99
C VAL A 270 -12.85 -12.93 -13.24
N GLU A 271 -13.46 -12.07 -14.06
CA GLU A 271 -12.80 -11.40 -15.17
C GLU A 271 -12.81 -9.89 -14.93
N ARG A 272 -11.64 -9.24 -15.02
CA ARG A 272 -11.57 -7.79 -15.20
C ARG A 272 -11.66 -7.49 -16.69
N VAL A 273 -12.55 -6.58 -17.06
CA VAL A 273 -12.90 -6.31 -18.46
C VAL A 273 -12.75 -4.82 -18.73
N ASP A 274 -12.26 -4.46 -19.91
CA ASP A 274 -12.31 -3.08 -20.37
C ASP A 274 -13.77 -2.66 -20.58
N ALA A 275 -14.22 -1.62 -19.87
CA ALA A 275 -15.62 -1.19 -19.91
C ALA A 275 -16.06 -0.64 -21.28
N THR A 276 -15.12 -0.23 -22.13
CA THR A 276 -15.38 0.37 -23.45
C THR A 276 -15.32 -0.67 -24.57
N THR A 277 -14.27 -1.49 -24.60
CA THR A 277 -14.01 -2.46 -25.67
C THR A 277 -14.62 -3.83 -25.38
N GLY A 278 -14.82 -4.18 -24.11
CA GLY A 278 -15.26 -5.50 -23.67
C GLY A 278 -14.15 -6.56 -23.66
N GLU A 279 -12.90 -6.16 -23.87
CA GLU A 279 -11.73 -7.05 -23.81
C GLU A 279 -11.48 -7.53 -22.38
N VAL A 280 -11.15 -8.82 -22.20
CA VAL A 280 -10.75 -9.37 -20.90
C VAL A 280 -9.31 -8.96 -20.63
N LEU A 281 -9.11 -8.18 -19.56
CA LEU A 281 -7.82 -7.68 -19.11
C LEU A 281 -7.12 -8.67 -18.18
N ASP A 282 -7.87 -9.26 -17.24
CA ASP A 282 -7.40 -10.31 -16.34
C ASP A 282 -8.50 -11.34 -16.11
N GLN A 283 -8.12 -12.59 -15.82
CA GLN A 283 -9.04 -13.69 -15.52
C GLN A 283 -8.49 -14.57 -14.39
N PHE A 284 -9.35 -14.90 -13.44
CA PHE A 284 -9.04 -15.74 -12.28
C PHE A 284 -10.17 -16.72 -12.02
N ASP A 285 -9.83 -18.01 -11.93
CA ASP A 285 -10.77 -19.05 -11.53
C ASP A 285 -10.69 -19.27 -10.01
N ASN A 286 -11.78 -19.74 -9.41
CA ASN A 286 -11.85 -20.10 -7.99
C ASN A 286 -11.39 -18.99 -7.03
N VAL A 287 -11.93 -17.78 -7.20
CA VAL A 287 -11.75 -16.65 -6.28
C VAL A 287 -12.77 -16.78 -5.13
N GLY A 288 -12.38 -16.40 -3.92
CA GLY A 288 -13.30 -16.33 -2.79
C GLY A 288 -14.21 -15.10 -2.90
N PHE A 289 -15.52 -15.30 -2.82
CA PHE A 289 -16.55 -14.26 -2.85
C PHE A 289 -17.39 -14.30 -1.58
N LYS A 290 -17.58 -13.15 -0.93
CA LYS A 290 -18.51 -13.06 0.21
C LYS A 290 -19.07 -11.68 0.41
N MET A 291 -20.22 -11.59 1.06
CA MET A 291 -20.78 -10.35 1.58
C MET A 291 -19.93 -9.79 2.70
N ARG A 292 -19.94 -8.45 2.85
CA ARG A 292 -19.18 -7.75 3.89
C ARG A 292 -19.78 -6.43 4.30
N GLY A 293 -19.71 -6.08 5.58
CA GLY A 293 -19.99 -4.73 6.09
C GLY A 293 -21.47 -4.46 6.36
N ASN A 294 -21.76 -3.28 6.91
CA ASN A 294 -23.11 -2.89 7.35
C ASN A 294 -24.14 -2.91 6.21
N ASN A 295 -23.76 -2.44 5.03
CA ASN A 295 -24.62 -2.41 3.85
C ASN A 295 -24.82 -3.79 3.18
N SER A 296 -24.17 -4.84 3.72
CA SER A 296 -24.49 -6.24 3.43
C SER A 296 -25.61 -6.83 4.31
N ARG A 297 -26.15 -6.06 5.26
CA ARG A 297 -27.26 -6.50 6.12
C ARG A 297 -28.61 -6.47 5.39
N GLN A 298 -28.66 -7.07 4.21
CA GLN A 298 -29.86 -7.19 3.39
C GLN A 298 -29.92 -8.55 2.72
N TRP A 299 -31.14 -8.99 2.41
CA TRP A 299 -31.33 -10.26 1.71
C TRP A 299 -30.65 -10.24 0.33
N PRO A 300 -29.86 -11.29 -0.05
CA PRO A 300 -29.13 -11.30 -1.31
C PRO A 300 -30.02 -11.42 -2.54
N GLU A 301 -31.30 -11.75 -2.36
CA GLU A 301 -32.27 -11.87 -3.44
C GLU A 301 -33.34 -10.77 -3.35
N TYR A 302 -33.91 -10.40 -4.47
CA TYR A 302 -35.11 -9.58 -4.54
C TYR A 302 -36.21 -10.36 -5.26
N TRP A 303 -37.38 -10.47 -4.64
CA TRP A 303 -38.53 -11.22 -5.17
C TRP A 303 -39.73 -10.33 -5.41
N VAL A 304 -40.23 -10.32 -6.65
CA VAL A 304 -41.52 -9.73 -7.01
C VAL A 304 -42.57 -10.82 -6.95
N ARG A 305 -43.44 -10.74 -5.94
CA ARG A 305 -44.54 -11.68 -5.77
C ARG A 305 -45.73 -11.28 -6.64
N TYR A 306 -46.15 -12.16 -7.54
CA TYR A 306 -47.32 -11.94 -8.37
C TYR A 306 -48.54 -12.64 -7.75
N ASN A 307 -49.57 -11.88 -7.44
CA ASN A 307 -50.80 -12.43 -6.88
C ASN A 307 -51.72 -12.95 -7.98
N SER A 308 -51.36 -14.05 -8.67
CA SER A 308 -52.30 -14.79 -9.55
C SER A 308 -51.74 -16.12 -10.10
N ASP A 309 -52.65 -17.03 -10.44
CA ASP A 309 -52.41 -18.25 -11.26
C ASP A 309 -51.81 -17.97 -12.67
N THR A 310 -51.58 -16.71 -13.03
CA THR A 310 -51.23 -16.28 -14.40
C THR A 310 -49.76 -15.95 -14.61
N LYS A 311 -48.99 -15.72 -13.53
CA LYS A 311 -47.57 -15.38 -13.63
C LYS A 311 -46.80 -15.92 -12.41
N PRO A 312 -45.70 -16.68 -12.60
CA PRO A 312 -44.87 -17.12 -11.48
C PRO A 312 -44.12 -15.94 -10.86
N ASP A 313 -43.82 -16.03 -9.57
CA ASP A 313 -42.93 -15.10 -8.87
C ASP A 313 -41.60 -14.97 -9.63
N GLU A 314 -41.11 -13.74 -9.72
CA GLU A 314 -39.82 -13.46 -10.35
C GLU A 314 -38.82 -13.01 -9.31
N GLY A 315 -37.67 -13.67 -9.30
CA GLY A 315 -36.53 -13.28 -8.47
C GLY A 315 -35.37 -12.73 -9.29
N GLN A 316 -34.43 -12.09 -8.61
CA GLN A 316 -33.13 -11.68 -9.12
C GLN A 316 -32.15 -11.44 -7.95
N PRO A 317 -30.83 -11.38 -8.21
CA PRO A 317 -29.88 -10.85 -7.24
C PRO A 317 -30.27 -9.44 -6.78
N ASN A 318 -30.06 -9.17 -5.49
CA ASN A 318 -30.10 -7.82 -4.92
C ASN A 318 -28.67 -7.25 -4.85
N ARG A 319 -28.52 -5.93 -4.76
CA ARG A 319 -27.21 -5.29 -4.58
C ARG A 319 -26.78 -5.35 -3.12
N PHE A 320 -25.51 -5.62 -2.86
CA PHE A 320 -24.94 -5.73 -1.51
C PHE A 320 -23.43 -5.50 -1.57
N HIS A 321 -22.82 -5.08 -0.47
CA HIS A 321 -21.37 -4.98 -0.40
C HIS A 321 -20.75 -6.38 -0.46
N PHE A 322 -19.63 -6.54 -1.14
CA PHE A 322 -18.95 -7.84 -1.18
C PHE A 322 -17.44 -7.67 -1.26
N SER A 323 -16.73 -8.77 -1.13
CA SER A 323 -15.30 -8.81 -1.34
C SER A 323 -14.87 -10.01 -2.17
N LEU A 324 -13.83 -9.80 -2.98
CA LEU A 324 -13.16 -10.83 -3.76
C LEU A 324 -11.78 -11.08 -3.14
N LYS A 325 -11.50 -12.30 -2.72
CA LYS A 325 -10.20 -12.72 -2.17
C LYS A 325 -9.55 -13.69 -3.14
N PHE A 326 -8.51 -13.22 -3.83
CA PHE A 326 -7.78 -13.99 -4.84
C PHE A 326 -6.94 -15.09 -4.19
N SER A 327 -6.51 -14.89 -2.94
CA SER A 327 -5.72 -15.84 -2.14
C SER A 327 -6.54 -16.82 -1.28
N GLU A 328 -7.85 -16.99 -1.54
CA GLU A 328 -8.69 -17.89 -0.77
C GLU A 328 -8.42 -19.36 -1.11
N LYS A 329 -8.12 -20.19 -0.10
CA LYS A 329 -7.75 -21.60 -0.28
C LYS A 329 -8.92 -22.54 -0.10
N PHE A 330 -10.04 -22.10 0.45
CA PHE A 330 -11.19 -22.95 0.76
C PHE A 330 -10.81 -24.14 1.65
N ASN A 331 -10.17 -23.83 2.79
CA ASN A 331 -9.72 -24.81 3.78
C ASN A 331 -10.49 -24.72 5.10
N ASP A 332 -11.56 -23.92 5.14
CA ASP A 332 -12.48 -23.77 6.27
C ASP A 332 -13.71 -24.69 6.06
N ASP A 333 -14.59 -24.81 7.05
CA ASP A 333 -15.88 -25.52 6.92
C ASP A 333 -16.89 -24.61 6.20
N GLU A 334 -16.87 -24.57 4.86
CA GLU A 334 -17.85 -23.77 4.10
C GLU A 334 -19.28 -24.32 4.20
N GLY A 335 -19.45 -25.57 4.61
CA GLY A 335 -20.72 -26.25 4.86
C GLY A 335 -21.26 -26.09 6.29
N VAL A 336 -20.70 -25.18 7.10
CA VAL A 336 -21.05 -25.00 8.51
C VAL A 336 -22.55 -24.77 8.71
N TYR A 337 -23.17 -23.99 7.83
CA TYR A 337 -24.60 -23.66 7.85
C TYR A 337 -25.48 -24.63 7.07
N ALA A 338 -24.95 -25.73 6.51
CA ALA A 338 -25.75 -26.66 5.73
C ALA A 338 -26.87 -27.33 6.57
N CYS A 339 -28.05 -27.47 5.96
CA CYS A 339 -29.09 -28.34 6.48
C CYS A 339 -28.72 -29.81 6.25
N ILE A 340 -29.19 -30.71 7.11
CA ILE A 340 -28.77 -32.11 7.13
C ILE A 340 -29.90 -33.12 6.99
N ASP A 341 -29.58 -34.30 6.44
CA ASP A 341 -30.45 -35.47 6.47
C ASP A 341 -30.39 -36.21 7.81
N ALA A 342 -31.16 -37.30 7.92
CA ALA A 342 -31.20 -38.15 9.12
C ALA A 342 -29.85 -38.82 9.49
N SER A 343 -28.87 -38.80 8.58
CA SER A 343 -27.53 -39.34 8.79
C SER A 343 -26.51 -38.26 9.16
N GLY A 344 -26.91 -36.99 9.19
CA GLY A 344 -26.02 -35.86 9.50
C GLY A 344 -25.30 -35.26 8.30
N ASN A 345 -25.61 -35.69 7.08
CA ASN A 345 -24.95 -35.20 5.86
C ASN A 345 -25.71 -33.99 5.29
N PRO A 346 -25.02 -33.00 4.70
CA PRO A 346 -25.65 -31.90 3.97
C PRO A 346 -26.70 -32.39 2.97
N ALA A 347 -27.91 -31.84 3.03
CA ALA A 347 -29.03 -32.30 2.23
C ALA A 347 -30.09 -31.22 1.95
N ALA A 348 -30.84 -31.42 0.87
CA ALA A 348 -31.94 -30.55 0.48
C ALA A 348 -33.18 -30.79 1.36
N VAL A 349 -33.36 -29.94 2.37
CA VAL A 349 -34.49 -30.01 3.30
C VAL A 349 -35.59 -29.02 2.88
N SER A 350 -36.85 -29.45 2.89
CA SER A 350 -37.99 -28.60 2.47
C SER A 350 -38.46 -27.68 3.59
N GLY A 351 -38.91 -26.47 3.22
CA GLY A 351 -39.43 -25.47 4.16
C GLY A 351 -38.35 -24.51 4.67
N ALA A 352 -38.76 -23.46 5.37
CA ALA A 352 -37.84 -22.55 6.03
C ALA A 352 -37.04 -23.27 7.13
N PRO A 353 -35.77 -22.90 7.37
CA PRO A 353 -34.96 -21.91 6.62
C PRO A 353 -34.23 -22.51 5.40
N CYS A 354 -34.26 -23.82 5.21
CA CYS A 354 -33.44 -24.54 4.23
C CYS A 354 -33.87 -24.35 2.77
N TRP A 355 -35.18 -24.31 2.50
CA TRP A 355 -35.78 -24.09 1.18
C TRP A 355 -35.21 -24.97 0.04
N LYS A 356 -34.82 -26.20 0.36
CA LYS A 356 -34.14 -27.17 -0.54
C LYS A 356 -32.78 -26.69 -1.08
N ARG A 357 -32.22 -25.63 -0.50
CA ARG A 357 -30.84 -25.21 -0.78
C ARG A 357 -29.89 -26.19 -0.09
N VAL A 358 -28.75 -26.41 -0.73
CA VAL A 358 -27.67 -27.25 -0.20
C VAL A 358 -26.41 -26.43 -0.23
N SER A 359 -25.68 -26.47 0.88
CA SER A 359 -24.37 -25.85 1.04
C SER A 359 -23.37 -26.97 1.31
N LEU A 360 -22.24 -26.94 0.63
CA LEU A 360 -21.19 -27.97 0.69
C LEU A 360 -19.84 -27.31 0.94
N ASP A 361 -18.93 -28.09 1.54
CA ASP A 361 -17.51 -27.76 1.63
C ASP A 361 -16.88 -27.78 0.25
N HIS A 362 -15.88 -26.92 0.06
CA HIS A 362 -15.05 -26.93 -1.14
C HIS A 362 -13.79 -27.75 -0.90
N PRO A 363 -13.26 -28.43 -1.93
CA PRO A 363 -11.90 -28.95 -1.83
C PRO A 363 -10.92 -27.79 -1.72
N GLU A 364 -9.89 -27.95 -0.87
CA GLU A 364 -8.80 -26.97 -0.76
C GLU A 364 -8.16 -26.74 -2.14
N ILE A 365 -7.80 -25.48 -2.41
CA ILE A 365 -7.16 -25.00 -3.64
C ILE A 365 -5.82 -24.36 -3.27
N PRO A 366 -4.76 -25.17 -3.07
CA PRO A 366 -3.45 -24.67 -2.66
C PRO A 366 -2.79 -23.77 -3.71
N GLU A 367 -3.17 -23.87 -4.98
CA GLU A 367 -2.64 -23.01 -6.05
C GLU A 367 -3.03 -21.53 -5.88
N ASN A 368 -4.01 -21.24 -5.03
CA ASN A 368 -4.38 -19.88 -4.67
C ASN A 368 -3.43 -19.25 -3.63
N ASP A 369 -2.45 -19.98 -3.11
CA ASP A 369 -1.52 -19.45 -2.11
C ASP A 369 -0.75 -18.23 -2.65
N ASP A 370 -0.70 -17.17 -1.84
CA ASP A 370 -0.11 -15.86 -2.18
C ASP A 370 -0.57 -15.26 -3.53
N ARG A 371 -1.69 -15.72 -4.11
CA ARG A 371 -2.20 -15.24 -5.39
C ARG A 371 -2.72 -13.81 -5.27
N THR A 372 -2.22 -12.92 -6.11
CA THR A 372 -2.60 -11.50 -6.14
C THR A 372 -3.10 -11.06 -7.51
N LEU A 373 -3.95 -10.03 -7.51
CA LEU A 373 -4.25 -9.20 -8.67
C LEU A 373 -3.44 -7.92 -8.54
N LYS A 374 -2.37 -7.76 -9.34
CA LYS A 374 -1.48 -6.58 -9.32
C LYS A 374 -1.02 -6.22 -7.90
N GLY A 375 -0.51 -7.21 -7.15
CA GLY A 375 -0.02 -7.00 -5.79
C GLY A 375 -1.11 -6.85 -4.73
N ILE A 376 -2.38 -7.08 -5.07
CA ILE A 376 -3.52 -7.06 -4.13
C ILE A 376 -4.09 -8.48 -3.94
N GLU A 377 -4.13 -8.98 -2.70
CA GLU A 377 -4.71 -10.29 -2.37
C GLU A 377 -6.25 -10.26 -2.32
N LYS A 378 -6.83 -9.09 -2.04
CA LYS A 378 -8.26 -8.92 -1.81
C LYS A 378 -8.75 -7.55 -2.26
N LEU A 379 -9.94 -7.49 -2.86
CA LEU A 379 -10.64 -6.24 -3.16
C LEU A 379 -11.99 -6.21 -2.45
N ASN A 380 -12.38 -5.05 -1.93
CA ASN A 380 -13.73 -4.80 -1.44
C ASN A 380 -14.53 -4.04 -2.51
N PHE A 381 -15.83 -4.31 -2.60
CA PHE A 381 -16.75 -3.65 -3.51
C PHE A 381 -17.91 -3.09 -2.71
N LYS A 382 -17.90 -1.77 -2.50
CA LYS A 382 -18.91 -1.05 -1.73
C LYS A 382 -20.05 -0.63 -2.64
N PHE A 383 -21.27 -1.03 -2.28
CA PHE A 383 -22.50 -0.54 -2.87
C PHE A 383 -23.03 0.65 -2.05
N ASN A 384 -22.93 1.86 -2.60
CA ASN A 384 -23.31 3.08 -1.90
C ASN A 384 -24.83 3.27 -1.86
N LYS A 385 -25.50 2.37 -1.15
CA LYS A 385 -26.95 2.28 -0.99
C LYS A 385 -27.56 3.62 -0.59
N ASP A 386 -26.85 4.33 0.26
CA ASP A 386 -27.34 5.50 0.97
C ASP A 386 -26.69 6.81 0.46
N ASP A 387 -25.98 6.75 -0.68
CA ASP A 387 -25.48 7.92 -1.40
C ASP A 387 -26.09 8.02 -2.81
N PRO A 388 -27.09 8.89 -3.02
CA PRO A 388 -27.72 9.07 -4.33
C PRO A 388 -26.78 9.72 -5.36
N THR A 389 -25.63 10.24 -4.94
CA THR A 389 -24.64 10.82 -5.86
C THR A 389 -23.61 9.82 -6.35
N TYR A 390 -23.40 8.72 -5.61
CA TYR A 390 -22.26 7.81 -5.75
C TYR A 390 -20.89 8.49 -5.65
N ALA A 391 -20.80 9.77 -5.24
CA ALA A 391 -19.61 10.59 -5.38
C ALA A 391 -18.97 10.97 -4.04
N ARG A 392 -19.72 10.94 -2.93
CA ARG A 392 -19.28 11.53 -1.65
C ARG A 392 -18.06 10.83 -1.08
N GLU A 393 -18.15 9.52 -0.95
CA GLU A 393 -17.06 8.73 -0.37
C GLU A 393 -15.80 8.75 -1.25
N LEU A 394 -15.95 8.59 -2.56
CA LEU A 394 -14.82 8.65 -3.51
C LEU A 394 -14.16 10.03 -3.50
N LEU A 395 -14.95 11.11 -3.38
CA LEU A 395 -14.40 12.46 -3.25
C LEU A 395 -13.60 12.61 -1.95
N SER A 396 -14.10 12.09 -0.83
CA SER A 396 -13.37 12.12 0.45
C SER A 396 -12.06 11.32 0.39
N HIS A 397 -12.07 10.12 -0.16
CA HIS A 397 -10.85 9.28 -0.32
C HIS A 397 -9.82 9.88 -1.30
N ASP A 398 -10.29 10.55 -2.35
CA ASP A 398 -9.43 11.29 -3.27
C ASP A 398 -8.74 12.48 -2.57
N ILE A 399 -9.49 13.25 -1.75
CA ILE A 399 -8.93 14.34 -0.94
C ILE A 399 -7.85 13.81 0.01
N LEU A 400 -8.14 12.73 0.73
CA LEU A 400 -7.18 12.10 1.66
C LEU A 400 -5.90 11.66 0.96
N THR A 401 -6.04 11.03 -0.21
CA THR A 401 -4.89 10.60 -1.02
C THR A 401 -4.05 11.81 -1.47
N GLN A 402 -4.69 12.92 -1.87
CA GLN A 402 -3.98 14.14 -2.32
C GLN A 402 -3.22 14.86 -1.20
N ILE A 403 -3.62 14.72 0.07
CA ILE A 403 -2.92 15.33 1.22
C ILE A 403 -1.91 14.39 1.89
N GLY A 404 -1.82 13.15 1.42
CA GLY A 404 -0.94 12.13 1.99
C GLY A 404 -1.47 11.54 3.31
N ALA A 405 -2.77 11.60 3.56
CA ALA A 405 -3.38 10.99 4.74
C ALA A 405 -3.55 9.47 4.51
N PRO A 406 -3.08 8.62 5.43
CA PRO A 406 -3.25 7.17 5.31
C PRO A 406 -4.73 6.75 5.26
N THR A 407 -5.15 6.16 4.14
CA THR A 407 -6.50 5.63 3.92
C THR A 407 -6.52 4.63 2.75
N SER A 408 -7.64 3.94 2.50
CA SER A 408 -7.82 3.11 1.31
C SER A 408 -7.90 3.94 0.02
N ARG A 409 -7.37 3.44 -1.09
CA ARG A 409 -7.72 3.96 -2.43
C ARG A 409 -9.10 3.44 -2.84
N MET A 410 -9.79 4.23 -3.66
CA MET A 410 -11.09 3.86 -4.22
C MET A 410 -11.19 4.25 -5.70
N ALA A 411 -11.96 3.49 -6.48
CA ALA A 411 -12.35 3.83 -7.84
C ALA A 411 -13.74 3.27 -8.19
N TYR A 412 -14.33 3.72 -9.30
CA TYR A 412 -15.61 3.19 -9.74
C TYR A 412 -15.46 1.84 -10.44
N ALA A 413 -16.36 0.91 -10.11
CA ALA A 413 -16.45 -0.39 -10.76
C ALA A 413 -17.90 -0.70 -11.19
N ALA A 414 -18.08 -1.07 -12.45
CA ALA A 414 -19.28 -1.69 -12.96
C ALA A 414 -19.24 -3.20 -12.69
N ILE A 415 -20.27 -3.74 -12.03
CA ILE A 415 -20.31 -5.15 -11.66
C ILE A 415 -21.38 -5.90 -12.46
N GLU A 416 -20.97 -7.04 -13.05
CA GLU A 416 -21.85 -8.01 -13.68
C GLU A 416 -21.73 -9.34 -12.93
N ILE A 417 -22.87 -9.91 -12.50
CA ILE A 417 -22.92 -11.28 -11.98
C ILE A 417 -23.51 -12.19 -13.07
N VAL A 418 -22.79 -13.25 -13.41
CA VAL A 418 -23.24 -14.30 -14.32
C VAL A 418 -23.51 -15.57 -13.52
N ILE A 419 -24.76 -15.99 -13.46
CA ILE A 419 -25.15 -17.24 -12.83
C ILE A 419 -25.28 -18.30 -13.93
N THR A 420 -24.50 -19.36 -13.81
CA THR A 420 -24.45 -20.49 -14.74
C THR A 420 -25.12 -21.71 -14.11
N GLY A 421 -25.40 -22.73 -14.92
CA GLY A 421 -25.99 -23.97 -14.45
C GLY A 421 -26.05 -25.01 -15.54
N GLU A 422 -26.52 -26.21 -15.18
CA GLU A 422 -26.68 -27.30 -16.12
C GLU A 422 -27.78 -27.02 -17.16
N ALA A 423 -27.74 -27.75 -18.27
CA ALA A 423 -28.74 -27.63 -19.33
C ALA A 423 -30.16 -27.87 -18.80
N GLY A 424 -31.02 -26.85 -18.91
CA GLY A 424 -32.41 -26.91 -18.44
C GLY A 424 -32.61 -26.56 -16.96
N GLN A 425 -31.53 -26.33 -16.20
CA GLN A 425 -31.62 -25.78 -14.85
C GLN A 425 -32.19 -24.37 -14.90
N LYS A 426 -32.95 -24.02 -13.86
CA LYS A 426 -33.56 -22.70 -13.69
C LYS A 426 -33.19 -22.13 -12.34
N LEU A 427 -33.02 -20.82 -12.31
CA LEU A 427 -32.98 -20.02 -11.08
C LEU A 427 -33.96 -18.86 -11.26
N PHE A 428 -34.66 -18.47 -10.19
CA PHE A 428 -35.68 -17.42 -10.25
C PHE A 428 -36.76 -17.66 -11.33
N ASN A 429 -37.11 -18.92 -11.56
CA ASN A 429 -38.03 -19.37 -12.61
C ASN A 429 -37.57 -19.07 -14.06
N LYS A 430 -36.31 -18.66 -14.27
CA LYS A 430 -35.71 -18.33 -15.56
C LYS A 430 -34.60 -19.34 -15.93
N PRO A 431 -34.41 -19.67 -17.22
CA PRO A 431 -33.34 -20.58 -17.66
C PRO A 431 -31.96 -19.96 -17.41
N LEU A 432 -30.96 -20.81 -17.20
CA LEU A 432 -29.55 -20.42 -17.07
C LEU A 432 -28.81 -20.57 -18.42
N PRO A 433 -27.71 -19.82 -18.67
CA PRO A 433 -27.12 -18.82 -17.79
C PRO A 433 -27.93 -17.50 -17.74
N GLN A 434 -27.79 -16.77 -16.64
CA GLN A 434 -28.38 -15.44 -16.44
C GLN A 434 -27.27 -14.42 -16.18
N THR A 435 -27.36 -13.25 -16.81
CA THR A 435 -26.45 -12.13 -16.57
C THR A 435 -27.22 -11.00 -15.90
N HIS A 436 -26.70 -10.54 -14.77
CA HIS A 436 -27.28 -9.49 -13.94
C HIS A 436 -26.30 -8.32 -13.87
N LYS A 437 -26.71 -7.17 -14.41
CA LYS A 437 -25.96 -5.92 -14.27
C LYS A 437 -26.28 -5.33 -12.90
N MET A 438 -25.33 -5.45 -11.99
CA MET A 438 -25.45 -5.02 -10.60
C MET A 438 -25.26 -3.50 -10.46
N GLY A 439 -24.85 -2.79 -11.51
CA GLY A 439 -24.64 -1.35 -11.52
C GLY A 439 -23.26 -0.95 -11.01
N ILE A 440 -23.17 0.25 -10.42
CA ILE A 440 -21.91 0.86 -9.95
C ILE A 440 -21.65 0.54 -8.48
N TYR A 441 -20.39 0.22 -8.22
CA TYR A 441 -19.77 -0.01 -6.92
C TYR A 441 -18.52 0.87 -6.80
N MET A 442 -18.03 1.07 -5.59
CA MET A 442 -16.66 1.53 -5.35
C MET A 442 -15.79 0.32 -5.10
N VAL A 443 -14.80 0.07 -5.97
CA VAL A 443 -13.71 -0.85 -5.65
C VAL A 443 -12.80 -0.14 -4.66
N GLU A 444 -12.49 -0.81 -3.56
CA GLU A 444 -11.74 -0.27 -2.43
C GLU A 444 -10.55 -1.17 -2.10
N GLU A 445 -9.39 -0.55 -1.89
CA GLU A 445 -8.18 -1.18 -1.37
C GLU A 445 -8.36 -1.56 0.10
N PRO A 446 -8.26 -2.85 0.49
CA PRO A 446 -8.29 -3.20 1.90
C PRO A 446 -7.06 -2.68 2.65
N ILE A 447 -7.28 -2.15 3.85
CA ILE A 447 -6.20 -1.82 4.79
C ILE A 447 -5.78 -3.13 5.49
N ASP A 448 -4.85 -3.86 4.87
CA ASP A 448 -4.33 -5.15 5.29
C ASP A 448 -2.79 -5.18 5.33
N LYS A 449 -2.20 -6.36 5.54
CA LYS A 449 -0.74 -6.58 5.50
C LYS A 449 -0.07 -5.93 4.30
N LEU A 450 -0.61 -6.11 3.10
CA LEU A 450 0.03 -5.66 1.87
C LEU A 450 -0.11 -4.15 1.71
N TYR A 451 -1.25 -3.57 2.13
CA TYR A 451 -1.38 -2.11 2.24
C TYR A 451 -0.32 -1.54 3.18
N LEU A 452 -0.13 -2.12 4.37
CA LEU A 452 0.84 -1.62 5.34
C LEU A 452 2.28 -1.73 4.83
N GLN A 453 2.60 -2.79 4.08
CA GLN A 453 3.89 -2.94 3.42
C GLN A 453 4.10 -1.90 2.32
N ARG A 454 3.11 -1.68 1.44
CA ARG A 454 3.20 -0.66 0.37
C ARG A 454 3.22 0.77 0.89
N TYR A 455 2.49 1.05 1.97
CA TYR A 455 2.32 2.42 2.47
C TYR A 455 3.39 2.79 3.49
N PHE A 456 3.67 1.91 4.45
CA PHE A 456 4.59 2.18 5.56
C PHE A 456 5.92 1.41 5.46
N GLY A 457 6.08 0.54 4.47
CA GLY A 457 7.27 -0.30 4.29
C GLY A 457 7.25 -1.61 5.09
N LYS A 458 6.35 -1.78 6.07
CA LYS A 458 6.34 -2.96 6.94
C LYS A 458 4.98 -3.28 7.54
N ASN A 459 4.69 -4.57 7.73
CA ASN A 459 3.52 -5.01 8.50
C ASN A 459 3.78 -4.87 10.01
N GLY A 460 2.75 -4.46 10.77
CA GLY A 460 2.77 -4.23 12.22
C GLY A 460 1.44 -4.61 12.86
N TYR A 461 1.12 -4.02 14.02
CA TYR A 461 -0.18 -4.26 14.66
C TYR A 461 -1.21 -3.28 14.12
N LEU A 462 -2.26 -3.78 13.49
CA LEU A 462 -3.36 -2.99 12.96
C LEU A 462 -4.65 -3.33 13.70
N PHE A 463 -5.21 -2.36 14.40
CA PHE A 463 -6.49 -2.47 15.07
C PHE A 463 -7.55 -1.70 14.30
N LYS A 464 -8.65 -2.36 13.92
CA LYS A 464 -9.87 -1.66 13.54
C LYS A 464 -10.62 -1.27 14.81
N VAL A 465 -11.02 0.00 14.92
CA VAL A 465 -11.74 0.47 16.10
C VAL A 465 -13.21 0.68 15.80
N GLY A 466 -14.08 0.17 16.67
CA GLY A 466 -15.54 0.27 16.55
C GLY A 466 -16.17 0.81 17.84
N GLY A 467 -16.56 2.09 17.82
CA GLY A 467 -17.28 2.73 18.93
C GLY A 467 -16.42 2.89 20.20
N ALA A 468 -15.16 3.30 20.05
CA ALA A 468 -14.24 3.53 21.15
C ALA A 468 -13.24 4.67 20.87
N ASP A 469 -12.79 5.32 21.93
CA ASP A 469 -12.08 6.61 21.88
C ASP A 469 -10.70 6.60 22.59
N LEU A 470 -10.24 5.42 23.04
CA LEU A 470 -9.03 5.16 23.82
C LEU A 470 -9.12 5.54 25.32
N THR A 471 -10.29 5.96 25.80
CA THR A 471 -10.54 6.26 27.22
C THR A 471 -11.11 5.09 28.02
N ASP A 472 -11.43 3.96 27.35
CA ASP A 472 -11.91 2.75 28.01
C ASP A 472 -11.00 2.33 29.17
N THR A 473 -11.61 1.83 30.26
CA THR A 473 -10.89 1.27 31.40
C THR A 473 -10.01 0.11 30.94
N VAL A 474 -8.69 0.26 31.10
CA VAL A 474 -7.73 -0.81 30.80
C VAL A 474 -7.80 -1.88 31.88
N ASN A 475 -8.36 -3.05 31.54
CA ASN A 475 -8.36 -4.23 32.39
C ASN A 475 -7.30 -5.24 31.92
N PRO A 476 -6.11 -5.31 32.56
CA PRO A 476 -5.09 -6.29 32.19
C PRO A 476 -5.47 -7.73 32.54
N ASN A 477 -6.52 -7.93 33.36
CA ASN A 477 -7.01 -9.23 33.80
C ASN A 477 -8.30 -9.65 33.08
N CYS A 478 -8.67 -9.00 31.97
CA CYS A 478 -9.80 -9.45 31.15
C CYS A 478 -9.57 -10.89 30.64
N LEU A 479 -10.66 -11.59 30.35
CA LEU A 479 -10.61 -12.95 29.81
C LEU A 479 -10.36 -12.87 28.30
N PRO A 480 -9.21 -13.35 27.78
CA PRO A 480 -8.98 -13.31 26.34
C PRO A 480 -9.92 -14.28 25.63
N TYR A 481 -10.67 -13.81 24.64
CA TYR A 481 -11.62 -14.65 23.93
C TYR A 481 -10.91 -15.83 23.23
N GLU A 482 -9.72 -15.56 22.69
CA GLU A 482 -8.92 -16.51 21.91
C GLU A 482 -8.27 -17.64 22.72
N ASN A 483 -8.09 -17.47 24.04
CA ASN A 483 -7.37 -18.42 24.91
C ASN A 483 -8.28 -19.21 25.85
N ASP A 484 -9.58 -18.93 25.81
CA ASP A 484 -10.54 -19.49 26.74
C ASP A 484 -11.23 -20.72 26.12
N ASP A 485 -11.31 -21.81 26.90
CA ASP A 485 -11.93 -23.06 26.47
C ASP A 485 -13.45 -22.90 26.43
N LYS A 486 -13.92 -22.34 25.32
CA LYS A 486 -15.34 -22.05 25.05
C LYS A 486 -16.25 -23.25 25.20
N ALA A 487 -15.73 -24.47 25.04
CA ALA A 487 -16.50 -25.69 25.26
C ALA A 487 -16.89 -25.88 26.74
N SER A 488 -16.13 -25.28 27.67
CA SER A 488 -16.35 -25.37 29.11
C SER A 488 -16.97 -24.10 29.73
N THR A 489 -16.63 -22.92 29.20
CA THR A 489 -17.04 -21.61 29.74
C THR A 489 -18.24 -21.01 29.02
N GLY A 490 -18.57 -21.51 27.83
CA GLY A 490 -19.61 -20.96 26.95
C GLY A 490 -19.11 -19.79 26.09
N TYR A 491 -19.92 -19.40 25.11
CA TYR A 491 -19.59 -18.32 24.16
C TYR A 491 -19.99 -16.92 24.63
N ILE A 492 -20.53 -16.80 25.85
CA ILE A 492 -21.08 -15.56 26.41
C ILE A 492 -20.44 -15.29 27.77
N ASN A 493 -19.67 -14.21 27.88
CA ASN A 493 -19.00 -13.76 29.10
C ASN A 493 -18.73 -12.24 29.06
N GLU A 494 -19.29 -11.50 30.01
CA GLU A 494 -19.08 -10.05 30.15
C GLU A 494 -17.64 -9.62 30.48
N ASN A 495 -16.78 -10.56 30.88
CA ASN A 495 -15.37 -10.31 31.20
C ASN A 495 -14.43 -10.49 30.01
N PHE A 496 -14.94 -10.79 28.81
CA PHE A 496 -14.09 -10.89 27.64
C PHE A 496 -13.31 -9.59 27.39
N CYS A 497 -12.08 -9.72 26.90
CA CYS A 497 -11.26 -8.56 26.59
C CYS A 497 -11.89 -7.71 25.48
N ARG A 498 -11.85 -6.38 25.61
CA ARG A 498 -12.26 -5.43 24.55
C ARG A 498 -11.22 -5.25 23.43
N ILE A 499 -10.00 -5.76 23.66
CA ILE A 499 -8.91 -5.80 22.69
C ILE A 499 -8.69 -7.28 22.34
N GLY A 500 -8.97 -7.65 21.09
CA GLY A 500 -9.04 -9.05 20.68
C GLY A 500 -9.02 -9.24 19.17
N ILE A 501 -9.45 -10.42 18.74
CA ILE A 501 -9.67 -10.74 17.32
C ILE A 501 -11.16 -11.06 17.15
N GLU A 502 -11.84 -10.32 16.30
CA GLU A 502 -13.24 -10.53 15.96
C GLU A 502 -13.48 -11.98 15.50
N LYS A 503 -14.54 -12.60 16.05
CA LYS A 503 -15.05 -13.90 15.63
C LYS A 503 -16.53 -13.78 15.32
N SER A 504 -16.85 -13.53 14.05
CA SER A 504 -18.23 -13.30 13.59
C SER A 504 -19.00 -14.58 13.30
N ASP A 505 -18.30 -15.64 12.88
CA ASP A 505 -18.89 -16.93 12.48
C ASP A 505 -18.24 -18.11 13.24
N PRO A 506 -18.99 -19.21 13.45
CA PRO A 506 -18.45 -20.46 13.98
C PRO A 506 -17.57 -21.13 12.93
N SER A 507 -16.48 -21.75 13.39
CA SER A 507 -15.54 -22.50 12.54
C SER A 507 -16.04 -23.90 12.20
N SER A 508 -17.13 -24.36 12.82
CA SER A 508 -17.76 -25.64 12.51
C SER A 508 -19.20 -25.70 13.02
N ARG A 509 -19.98 -26.64 12.49
CA ARG A 509 -21.35 -26.90 12.99
C ARG A 509 -21.38 -27.31 14.47
N GLN A 510 -20.34 -28.00 14.93
CA GLN A 510 -20.18 -28.37 16.34
C GLN A 510 -19.95 -27.13 17.21
N GLU A 511 -19.16 -26.17 16.76
CA GLU A 511 -18.98 -24.89 17.45
C GLU A 511 -20.32 -24.14 17.54
N TRP A 512 -21.07 -24.13 16.44
CA TRP A 512 -22.35 -23.45 16.33
C TRP A 512 -23.42 -23.99 17.29
N LEU A 513 -23.61 -25.31 17.34
CA LEU A 513 -24.79 -25.94 17.97
C LEU A 513 -24.48 -26.87 19.16
N GLY A 514 -23.21 -27.24 19.34
CA GLY A 514 -22.77 -28.10 20.42
C GLY A 514 -22.75 -29.58 20.06
N ILE A 515 -21.95 -30.34 20.80
CA ILE A 515 -21.71 -31.77 20.54
C ILE A 515 -22.98 -32.63 20.63
N ASP A 516 -23.97 -32.18 21.40
CA ASP A 516 -25.23 -32.90 21.56
C ASP A 516 -26.21 -32.67 20.40
N ASN A 517 -26.05 -31.57 19.64
CA ASN A 517 -27.04 -31.12 18.66
C ASN A 517 -26.53 -31.02 17.21
N TYR A 518 -25.22 -30.93 16.99
CA TYR A 518 -24.66 -30.65 15.65
C TYR A 518 -24.97 -31.72 14.57
N LEU A 519 -25.37 -32.93 14.98
CA LEU A 519 -25.86 -33.99 14.07
C LEU A 519 -27.35 -34.29 14.23
N ASN A 520 -28.08 -33.52 15.04
CA ASN A 520 -29.51 -33.69 15.23
C ASN A 520 -30.28 -32.89 14.15
N PRO A 521 -30.93 -33.52 13.17
CA PRO A 521 -31.61 -32.81 12.08
C PRO A 521 -32.76 -31.93 12.57
N ASP A 522 -33.45 -32.29 13.65
CA ASP A 522 -34.53 -31.48 14.20
C ASP A 522 -33.98 -30.15 14.75
N PHE A 523 -32.76 -30.18 15.29
CA PHE A 523 -32.09 -29.00 15.82
C PHE A 523 -31.42 -28.19 14.70
N VAL A 524 -30.57 -28.84 13.91
CA VAL A 524 -29.81 -28.20 12.83
C VAL A 524 -30.75 -27.55 11.83
N ASN A 525 -31.81 -28.24 11.39
CA ASN A 525 -32.70 -27.71 10.36
C ASN A 525 -33.77 -26.75 10.92
N SER A 526 -33.77 -26.48 12.22
CA SER A 526 -34.65 -25.46 12.79
C SER A 526 -34.24 -24.06 12.33
N ASP A 527 -35.17 -23.11 12.50
CA ASP A 527 -34.92 -21.69 12.27
C ASP A 527 -34.14 -21.10 13.46
N ILE A 528 -32.85 -21.43 13.49
CA ILE A 528 -31.97 -21.14 14.62
C ILE A 528 -31.99 -19.63 14.88
N ASN A 529 -32.31 -19.24 16.10
CA ASN A 529 -32.51 -17.86 16.56
C ASN A 529 -33.80 -17.14 16.10
N ASP A 530 -34.56 -17.64 15.12
CA ASP A 530 -35.84 -17.03 14.68
C ASP A 530 -37.02 -18.01 14.81
N GLY A 531 -37.51 -18.19 16.04
CA GLY A 531 -38.66 -19.08 16.32
C GLY A 531 -38.34 -20.58 16.35
N GLY A 532 -37.09 -20.97 16.08
CA GLY A 532 -36.55 -22.33 16.26
C GLY A 532 -35.69 -22.50 17.52
N GLU A 533 -34.67 -23.34 17.42
CA GLU A 533 -33.72 -23.60 18.51
C GLU A 533 -32.71 -22.44 18.67
N VAL A 534 -31.97 -22.43 19.79
CA VAL A 534 -31.04 -21.33 20.10
C VAL A 534 -29.59 -21.77 19.87
N SER A 535 -28.84 -21.00 19.08
CA SER A 535 -27.39 -21.18 18.91
C SER A 535 -26.66 -21.09 20.25
N GLN A 536 -25.68 -21.98 20.48
CA GLN A 536 -24.75 -21.80 21.60
C GLN A 536 -23.64 -20.79 21.27
N PHE A 537 -23.27 -20.68 19.98
CA PHE A 537 -22.30 -19.70 19.52
C PHE A 537 -22.90 -18.30 19.55
N ALA A 538 -22.09 -17.34 20.01
CA ALA A 538 -22.39 -15.91 19.98
C ALA A 538 -21.18 -15.18 19.38
N PRO A 539 -21.37 -14.28 18.40
CA PRO A 539 -20.28 -13.52 17.80
C PRO A 539 -19.50 -12.70 18.82
N TYR A 540 -18.18 -12.68 18.71
CA TYR A 540 -17.30 -11.82 19.51
C TYR A 540 -16.78 -10.66 18.69
N ARG A 541 -17.04 -9.43 19.17
CA ARG A 541 -16.74 -8.17 18.49
C ARG A 541 -16.03 -7.20 19.44
N PRO A 542 -14.71 -7.33 19.61
CA PRO A 542 -13.95 -6.40 20.44
C PRO A 542 -14.03 -4.98 19.88
N ASN A 543 -14.06 -3.97 20.76
CA ASN A 543 -13.97 -2.56 20.36
C ASN A 543 -12.68 -2.27 19.58
N TYR A 544 -11.59 -2.97 19.92
CA TYR A 544 -10.30 -2.89 19.25
C TYR A 544 -9.97 -4.25 18.65
N ASP A 545 -10.28 -4.41 17.38
CA ASP A 545 -10.12 -5.67 16.67
C ASP A 545 -8.80 -5.73 15.89
N LEU A 546 -7.92 -6.64 16.29
CA LEU A 546 -6.64 -6.89 15.65
C LEU A 546 -6.86 -7.55 14.27
N LYS A 547 -6.67 -6.76 13.21
CA LYS A 547 -6.78 -7.21 11.83
C LYS A 547 -5.49 -7.84 11.31
N GLU A 548 -4.33 -7.30 11.70
CA GLU A 548 -3.01 -7.79 11.26
C GLU A 548 -2.15 -8.32 12.40
N LYS A 549 -1.26 -9.28 12.09
CA LYS A 549 -0.44 -9.99 13.09
C LYS A 549 -1.25 -10.68 14.18
N LYS A 550 -2.38 -11.29 13.80
CA LYS A 550 -3.29 -12.02 14.71
C LYS A 550 -2.61 -13.07 15.61
N GLY A 551 -1.54 -13.73 15.13
CA GLY A 551 -0.75 -14.66 15.93
C GLY A 551 0.04 -14.02 17.10
N SER A 552 0.11 -12.69 17.17
CA SER A 552 0.78 -11.90 18.21
C SER A 552 -0.21 -11.09 19.05
N ILE A 553 -1.44 -11.59 19.21
CA ILE A 553 -2.52 -10.89 19.93
C ILE A 553 -2.15 -10.56 21.38
N ILE A 554 -1.34 -11.39 22.05
CA ILE A 554 -0.91 -11.12 23.43
C ILE A 554 -0.04 -9.86 23.46
N GLU A 555 0.98 -9.78 22.61
CA GLU A 555 1.89 -8.64 22.52
C GLU A 555 1.16 -7.39 22.02
N ALA A 556 0.32 -7.53 21.00
CA ALA A 556 -0.45 -6.42 20.42
C ALA A 556 -1.43 -5.83 21.45
N ARG A 557 -2.12 -6.68 22.23
CA ARG A 557 -3.00 -6.24 23.32
C ARG A 557 -2.23 -5.43 24.35
N ILE A 558 -1.09 -5.93 24.81
CA ILE A 558 -0.25 -5.23 25.80
C ILE A 558 0.23 -3.89 25.24
N ALA A 559 0.66 -3.85 23.98
CA ALA A 559 1.11 -2.61 23.33
C ALA A 559 0.01 -1.55 23.31
N LEU A 560 -1.22 -1.93 22.92
CA LEU A 560 -2.35 -0.99 22.90
C LEU A 560 -2.77 -0.57 24.31
N GLN A 561 -2.81 -1.50 25.27
CA GLN A 561 -3.10 -1.18 26.67
C GLN A 561 -2.10 -0.17 27.26
N ASN A 562 -0.81 -0.35 26.97
CA ASN A 562 0.22 0.60 27.41
C ASN A 562 0.05 1.97 26.76
N PHE A 563 -0.30 2.03 25.48
CA PHE A 563 -0.58 3.29 24.80
C PHE A 563 -1.81 3.99 25.38
N MET A 564 -2.90 3.26 25.65
CA MET A 564 -4.08 3.81 26.32
C MET A 564 -3.74 4.35 27.72
N LEU A 565 -2.99 3.60 28.53
CA LEU A 565 -2.54 4.06 29.85
C LEU A 565 -1.66 5.31 29.75
N PHE A 566 -0.80 5.39 28.73
CA PHE A 566 0.00 6.57 28.44
C PHE A 566 -0.89 7.78 28.12
N LEU A 567 -1.87 7.65 27.21
CA LEU A 567 -2.82 8.72 26.91
C LEU A 567 -3.60 9.17 28.16
N GLN A 568 -4.07 8.21 28.97
CA GLN A 568 -4.81 8.46 30.22
C GLN A 568 -3.95 9.10 31.32
N SER A 569 -2.62 9.07 31.18
CA SER A 569 -1.71 9.84 32.05
C SER A 569 -1.67 11.35 31.71
N ASN A 570 -2.38 11.76 30.66
CA ASN A 570 -2.49 13.12 30.16
C ASN A 570 -1.13 13.73 29.77
N PRO A 571 -0.43 13.14 28.78
CA PRO A 571 0.86 13.63 28.31
C PRO A 571 0.71 14.96 27.56
N THR A 572 1.81 15.66 27.38
CA THR A 572 1.89 16.80 26.47
C THR A 572 1.82 16.35 25.00
N ALA A 573 1.46 17.26 24.10
CA ALA A 573 1.46 16.98 22.66
C ALA A 573 2.84 16.56 22.11
N ASP A 574 3.93 17.06 22.71
CA ASP A 574 5.29 16.71 22.31
C ASP A 574 5.66 15.29 22.79
N GLU A 575 5.32 14.92 24.02
CA GLU A 575 5.47 13.54 24.52
C GLU A 575 4.61 12.56 23.70
N LEU A 576 3.39 12.96 23.30
CA LEU A 576 2.57 12.16 22.40
C LEU A 576 3.25 11.96 21.05
N ASN A 577 3.86 13.00 20.48
CA ASN A 577 4.54 12.94 19.19
C ASN A 577 5.76 11.99 19.18
N GLU A 578 6.30 11.59 20.33
CA GLU A 578 7.33 10.55 20.43
C GLU A 578 6.77 9.15 20.15
N GLN A 579 5.48 8.91 20.43
CA GLN A 579 4.82 7.60 20.31
C GLN A 579 3.67 7.57 19.29
N PHE A 580 3.28 8.71 18.71
CA PHE A 580 2.14 8.83 17.81
C PHE A 580 2.42 9.82 16.68
N ASP A 581 1.93 9.52 15.47
CA ASP A 581 2.03 10.43 14.33
C ASP A 581 1.02 11.58 14.43
N VAL A 582 1.42 12.64 15.13
CA VAL A 582 0.59 13.84 15.35
C VAL A 582 0.28 14.57 14.04
N LEU A 583 1.23 14.66 13.11
CA LEU A 583 1.01 15.38 11.85
C LEU A 583 0.03 14.64 10.95
N GLY A 584 0.18 13.31 10.81
CA GLY A 584 -0.77 12.47 10.09
C GLY A 584 -2.18 12.58 10.66
N PHE A 585 -2.32 12.62 12.00
CA PHE A 585 -3.60 12.87 12.65
C PHE A 585 -4.18 14.24 12.32
N ILE A 586 -3.39 15.32 12.37
CA ILE A 586 -3.87 16.68 12.02
C ILE A 586 -4.39 16.73 10.58
N LYS A 587 -3.69 16.12 9.62
CA LYS A 587 -4.13 16.04 8.22
C LYS A 587 -5.45 15.28 8.07
N ALA A 588 -5.58 14.15 8.74
CA ALA A 588 -6.82 13.37 8.74
C ALA A 588 -7.98 14.17 9.36
N GLN A 589 -7.75 14.88 10.46
CA GLN A 589 -8.75 15.73 11.09
C GLN A 589 -9.13 16.93 10.22
N ALA A 590 -8.18 17.53 9.48
CA ALA A 590 -8.49 18.57 8.51
C ALA A 590 -9.48 18.06 7.45
N ALA A 591 -9.26 16.84 6.93
CA ALA A 591 -10.17 16.19 6.00
C ALA A 591 -11.56 15.93 6.62
N ASP A 592 -11.63 15.30 7.80
CA ASP A 592 -12.89 15.05 8.51
C ASP A 592 -13.73 16.33 8.69
N ILE A 593 -13.08 17.45 9.06
CA ILE A 593 -13.74 18.75 9.28
C ILE A 593 -14.30 19.35 7.99
N VAL A 594 -13.53 19.31 6.90
CA VAL A 594 -13.96 19.96 5.65
C VAL A 594 -15.01 19.12 4.93
N THR A 595 -14.96 17.79 5.05
CA THR A 595 -15.98 16.89 4.46
C THR A 595 -17.19 16.69 5.36
N GLY A 596 -17.08 16.98 6.66
CA GLY A 596 -18.17 16.82 7.64
C GLY A 596 -18.38 15.37 8.04
N ALA A 597 -17.31 14.59 8.16
CA ALA A 597 -17.34 13.19 8.57
C ALA A 597 -17.54 13.07 10.09
N VAL A 598 -18.71 13.48 10.55
CA VAL A 598 -19.04 13.59 11.96
C VAL A 598 -19.41 12.25 12.61
N ASP A 599 -19.44 11.14 11.89
CA ASP A 599 -19.60 9.78 12.41
C ASP A 599 -18.23 9.09 12.64
N HIS A 600 -17.14 9.87 12.61
CA HIS A 600 -15.78 9.40 12.83
C HIS A 600 -15.35 9.50 14.30
N TYR A 601 -14.03 9.34 14.53
CA TYR A 601 -13.37 9.32 15.82
C TYR A 601 -13.84 10.40 16.79
N THR A 602 -13.98 11.66 16.35
CA THR A 602 -14.22 12.76 17.29
C THR A 602 -15.61 12.78 17.88
N ARG A 603 -16.63 12.21 17.23
CA ARG A 603 -18.02 12.25 17.73
C ARG A 603 -18.53 10.93 18.28
N VAL A 604 -18.12 9.81 17.68
CA VAL A 604 -18.64 8.48 18.03
C VAL A 604 -17.55 7.41 18.19
N GLY A 605 -16.27 7.77 18.02
CA GLY A 605 -15.16 6.82 18.22
C GLY A 605 -15.15 5.70 17.19
N ASN A 606 -15.50 5.98 15.94
CA ASN A 606 -15.64 4.98 14.88
C ASN A 606 -14.89 5.38 13.61
N ASN A 607 -14.87 4.50 12.61
CA ASN A 607 -14.38 4.76 11.25
C ASN A 607 -12.86 5.05 11.19
N TYR A 608 -12.07 4.40 12.06
CA TYR A 608 -10.63 4.49 12.04
C TYR A 608 -9.91 3.19 12.38
N TYR A 609 -8.65 3.12 11.97
CA TYR A 609 -7.69 2.12 12.42
C TYR A 609 -6.57 2.79 13.23
N LEU A 610 -5.97 2.00 14.12
CA LEU A 610 -4.72 2.31 14.79
C LEU A 610 -3.66 1.32 14.33
N TYR A 611 -2.57 1.84 13.79
CA TYR A 611 -1.45 1.06 13.31
C TYR A 611 -0.20 1.37 14.13
N LEU A 612 0.39 0.36 14.79
CA LEU A 612 1.71 0.49 15.39
C LEU A 612 2.77 0.16 14.35
N ASN A 613 3.50 1.17 13.90
CA ASN A 613 4.53 1.05 12.88
C ASN A 613 5.86 0.56 13.49
N PRO A 614 6.35 -0.64 13.13
CA PRO A 614 7.57 -1.21 13.71
C PRO A 614 8.87 -0.63 13.16
N LEU A 615 8.82 0.34 12.24
CA LEU A 615 10.02 1.03 11.75
C LEU A 615 10.38 2.25 12.59
N ASN A 616 9.40 2.87 13.25
CA ASN A 616 9.60 4.08 14.04
C ASN A 616 8.95 4.01 15.45
N ASP A 617 8.35 2.87 15.79
CA ASP A 617 7.66 2.61 17.06
C ASP A 617 6.54 3.61 17.39
N LYS A 618 5.90 4.20 16.36
CA LYS A 618 4.77 5.13 16.51
C LYS A 618 3.45 4.51 16.12
N TRP A 619 2.42 4.86 16.90
CA TRP A 619 1.02 4.67 16.54
C TRP A 619 0.60 5.67 15.46
N THR A 620 -0.12 5.20 14.45
CA THR A 620 -0.63 6.01 13.34
C THR A 620 -2.14 5.84 13.26
N TYR A 621 -2.84 6.96 13.10
CA TYR A 621 -4.29 7.01 12.89
C TYR A 621 -4.59 6.95 11.39
N LEU A 622 -5.41 5.98 10.97
CA LEU A 622 -5.84 5.82 9.58
C LEU A 622 -7.36 5.99 9.52
N VAL A 623 -7.85 6.91 8.69
CA VAL A 623 -9.30 7.12 8.49
C VAL A 623 -9.86 6.15 7.47
N TYR A 624 -11.14 5.83 7.61
CA TYR A 624 -11.87 4.87 6.78
C TYR A 624 -13.38 5.22 6.75
N ASP A 625 -14.16 4.68 5.81
CA ASP A 625 -15.64 4.76 5.77
C ASP A 625 -16.24 6.18 5.66
N TYR A 626 -16.01 6.90 4.55
CA TYR A 626 -16.60 8.23 4.31
C TYR A 626 -17.98 8.18 3.63
N ASP A 627 -18.78 7.15 3.92
CA ASP A 627 -20.12 6.99 3.35
C ASP A 627 -21.07 8.11 3.81
N PHE A 628 -20.81 8.70 4.98
CA PHE A 628 -21.49 9.90 5.49
C PHE A 628 -20.59 11.16 5.45
N SER A 629 -20.45 11.75 4.26
CA SER A 629 -19.70 13.00 4.04
C SER A 629 -20.37 13.94 3.04
N PHE A 630 -20.02 15.23 3.01
CA PHE A 630 -20.62 16.26 2.13
C PHE A 630 -22.15 16.32 2.20
N ARG A 631 -22.65 16.37 3.44
CA ARG A 631 -24.08 16.44 3.79
C ARG A 631 -24.27 17.31 5.01
N ASP A 632 -25.46 17.88 5.15
CA ASP A 632 -25.78 18.69 6.33
C ASP A 632 -26.46 17.88 7.43
N ARG A 633 -27.12 16.77 7.08
CA ARG A 633 -27.82 15.92 8.04
C ARG A 633 -27.89 14.45 7.62
N HIS A 634 -28.25 13.59 8.58
CA HIS A 634 -28.64 12.21 8.28
C HIS A 634 -29.88 12.13 7.39
N PRO A 635 -29.97 11.11 6.51
CA PRO A 635 -31.18 10.82 5.77
C PRO A 635 -32.36 10.53 6.72
N ASP A 636 -33.56 11.00 6.38
CA ASP A 636 -34.73 10.92 7.27
C ASP A 636 -35.11 9.46 7.66
N TYR A 637 -34.78 8.47 6.83
CA TYR A 637 -35.07 7.06 7.09
C TYR A 637 -34.08 6.37 8.05
N TRP A 638 -32.93 6.97 8.36
CA TRP A 638 -32.05 6.53 9.46
C TRP A 638 -32.60 6.93 10.83
N GLY A 639 -33.72 7.66 10.84
CA GLY A 639 -34.32 8.26 12.03
C GLY A 639 -33.90 9.71 12.14
N ASN A 640 -34.81 10.55 12.64
CA ASN A 640 -34.54 11.96 12.88
C ASN A 640 -33.64 12.10 14.12
N SER A 641 -32.32 11.99 13.92
CA SER A 641 -31.32 12.20 14.96
C SER A 641 -30.91 13.66 14.99
N THR A 642 -31.13 14.34 16.12
CA THR A 642 -30.68 15.73 16.35
C THR A 642 -29.17 15.84 16.51
N ASN A 643 -28.50 14.74 16.88
CA ASN A 643 -27.06 14.57 16.69
C ASN A 643 -26.89 14.24 15.20
N PHE A 644 -26.02 14.80 14.36
CA PHE A 644 -26.01 14.61 12.88
C PHE A 644 -26.97 15.52 12.09
N GLN A 645 -27.09 16.78 12.49
CA GLN A 645 -27.73 17.87 11.73
C GLN A 645 -26.86 19.12 11.77
N ASN A 646 -27.10 20.04 10.82
CA ASN A 646 -26.38 21.31 10.68
C ASN A 646 -24.85 21.14 10.51
N ILE A 647 -24.39 20.02 9.95
CA ILE A 647 -22.96 19.70 9.87
C ILE A 647 -22.19 20.76 9.08
N ALA A 648 -22.82 21.33 8.04
CA ALA A 648 -22.20 22.33 7.19
C ALA A 648 -21.90 23.64 7.94
N ASP A 649 -22.65 23.95 9.01
CA ASP A 649 -22.53 25.21 9.76
C ASP A 649 -21.52 25.18 10.91
N THR A 650 -20.94 24.01 11.17
CA THR A 650 -20.13 23.79 12.37
C THR A 650 -18.75 24.45 12.30
N ARG A 651 -18.21 24.86 13.46
CA ARG A 651 -16.91 25.54 13.60
C ARG A 651 -15.87 24.68 14.31
N ILE A 652 -14.59 24.96 14.13
CA ILE A 652 -13.50 24.11 14.64
C ILE A 652 -13.32 24.32 16.15
N PHE A 653 -13.03 25.56 16.58
CA PHE A 653 -12.73 25.95 17.95
C PHE A 653 -13.52 27.20 18.43
N PRO A 654 -14.86 27.23 18.41
CA PRO A 654 -15.63 28.41 18.80
C PRO A 654 -15.45 28.80 20.29
N ASN A 655 -15.01 27.86 21.15
CA ASN A 655 -14.72 28.07 22.57
C ASN A 655 -13.24 27.78 22.95
N GLY A 656 -12.34 27.62 21.98
CA GLY A 656 -10.89 27.54 22.18
C GLY A 656 -10.23 26.16 22.09
N ILE A 657 -10.77 25.10 22.73
CA ILE A 657 -10.14 23.75 22.74
C ILE A 657 -11.14 22.63 22.38
N THR A 658 -12.36 22.67 22.91
CA THR A 658 -13.37 21.66 22.60
C THR A 658 -13.67 21.69 21.09
N PRO A 659 -13.62 20.54 20.40
CA PRO A 659 -14.07 20.48 19.02
C PRO A 659 -15.55 20.86 19.03
N ALA A 660 -15.95 21.88 18.27
CA ALA A 660 -17.37 22.15 18.09
C ALA A 660 -17.90 21.61 16.77
N TRP A 661 -17.01 21.17 15.87
CA TRP A 661 -17.39 20.64 14.58
C TRP A 661 -18.11 19.29 14.70
N ASN A 662 -17.93 18.63 15.84
CA ASN A 662 -18.60 17.40 16.25
C ASN A 662 -19.68 17.63 17.35
N GLU A 663 -20.00 18.88 17.73
CA GLU A 663 -20.97 19.15 18.81
C GLU A 663 -22.39 18.67 18.43
N GLY A 664 -23.07 18.08 19.43
CA GLY A 664 -24.45 17.59 19.38
C GLY A 664 -24.95 17.40 20.82
N THR A 665 -26.26 17.22 21.02
CA THR A 665 -26.91 17.29 22.35
C THR A 665 -26.39 16.28 23.40
N SER A 666 -25.55 15.32 23.01
CA SER A 666 -24.69 14.54 23.89
C SER A 666 -23.54 13.92 23.07
N SER A 667 -22.28 14.37 23.27
CA SER A 667 -21.13 13.58 22.81
C SER A 667 -21.11 12.25 23.57
N TRP A 668 -20.96 11.13 22.85
CA TRP A 668 -21.00 9.79 23.43
C TRP A 668 -19.61 9.31 23.87
N ILE A 669 -18.58 10.11 23.60
CA ILE A 669 -17.16 9.78 23.77
C ILE A 669 -16.35 11.00 24.22
N ASP A 670 -15.15 10.74 24.72
CA ASP A 670 -14.10 11.71 25.02
C ASP A 670 -12.91 11.49 24.06
N PRO A 671 -12.78 12.29 22.98
CA PRO A 671 -11.74 12.10 21.97
C PRO A 671 -10.36 12.54 22.51
N ILE A 672 -9.75 11.71 23.35
CA ILE A 672 -8.52 12.04 24.10
C ILE A 672 -7.34 12.45 23.21
N LEU A 673 -7.19 11.86 22.02
CA LEU A 673 -6.14 12.25 21.07
C LEU A 673 -6.36 13.68 20.58
N TRP A 674 -7.60 14.07 20.27
CA TRP A 674 -7.93 15.45 19.88
C TRP A 674 -7.53 16.41 21.00
N THR A 675 -7.95 16.11 22.23
CA THR A 675 -7.68 16.94 23.41
C THR A 675 -6.19 17.14 23.64
N ILE A 676 -5.38 16.09 23.55
CA ILE A 676 -3.93 16.17 23.74
C ILE A 676 -3.26 16.91 22.58
N VAL A 677 -3.54 16.54 21.32
CA VAL A 677 -2.91 17.12 20.13
C VAL A 677 -3.14 18.62 20.05
N PHE A 678 -4.39 19.07 20.23
CA PHE A 678 -4.75 20.48 20.10
C PHE A 678 -4.65 21.27 21.41
N SER A 679 -4.08 20.68 22.47
CA SER A 679 -3.59 21.46 23.62
C SER A 679 -2.45 22.41 23.24
N LYS A 680 -1.73 22.11 22.14
CA LYS A 680 -0.61 22.87 21.60
C LYS A 680 -1.06 23.82 20.48
N GLU A 681 -0.76 25.10 20.63
CA GLU A 681 -1.23 26.14 19.69
C GLU A 681 -0.61 26.03 18.28
N GLU A 682 0.62 25.53 18.19
CA GLU A 682 1.28 25.24 16.91
C GLU A 682 0.50 24.20 16.09
N ASN A 683 -0.04 23.17 16.75
CA ASN A 683 -0.84 22.13 16.09
C ASN A 683 -2.17 22.68 15.57
N LYS A 684 -2.80 23.61 16.30
CA LYS A 684 -4.01 24.32 15.81
C LYS A 684 -3.70 25.17 14.57
N THR A 685 -2.55 25.84 14.57
CA THR A 685 -2.09 26.64 13.43
C THR A 685 -1.89 25.76 12.20
N ILE A 686 -1.26 24.59 12.36
CA ILE A 686 -1.09 23.60 11.29
C ILE A 686 -2.47 23.12 10.79
N LEU A 687 -3.39 22.78 11.69
CA LEU A 687 -4.75 22.38 11.29
C LEU A 687 -5.45 23.45 10.45
N TYR A 688 -5.39 24.71 10.85
CA TYR A 688 -5.96 25.81 10.08
C TYR A 688 -5.30 25.98 8.70
N GLN A 689 -3.98 25.81 8.61
CA GLN A 689 -3.27 25.87 7.33
C GLN A 689 -3.68 24.72 6.39
N GLU A 690 -3.81 23.50 6.91
CA GLU A 690 -4.30 22.34 6.14
C GLU A 690 -5.73 22.57 5.66
N ILE A 691 -6.63 23.04 6.53
CA ILE A 691 -8.01 23.37 6.18
C ILE A 691 -8.05 24.47 5.10
N LYS A 692 -7.26 25.53 5.25
CA LYS A 692 -7.18 26.61 4.25
C LYS A 692 -6.70 26.07 2.89
N SER A 693 -5.71 25.18 2.88
CA SER A 693 -5.24 24.51 1.67
C SER A 693 -6.38 23.72 1.01
N LEU A 694 -7.08 22.90 1.80
CA LEU A 694 -8.21 22.09 1.33
C LEU A 694 -9.35 22.95 0.75
N LEU A 695 -9.74 24.03 1.42
CA LEU A 695 -10.79 24.94 0.95
C LEU A 695 -10.42 25.63 -0.38
N ASN A 696 -9.16 26.00 -0.56
CA ASN A 696 -8.70 26.69 -1.76
C ASN A 696 -8.54 25.75 -2.96
N ASN A 697 -8.08 24.51 -2.71
CA ASN A 697 -7.64 23.60 -3.75
C ASN A 697 -8.68 22.51 -4.06
N GLN A 698 -9.20 21.81 -3.04
CA GLN A 698 -10.11 20.68 -3.20
C GLN A 698 -11.59 21.06 -3.07
N LEU A 699 -11.93 21.95 -2.14
CA LEU A 699 -13.30 22.40 -1.83
C LEU A 699 -13.59 23.78 -2.44
N ASN A 700 -13.23 23.96 -3.70
CA ASN A 700 -13.49 25.18 -4.45
C ASN A 700 -14.42 24.89 -5.63
N TRP A 701 -15.71 25.23 -5.47
CA TRP A 701 -16.74 24.96 -6.47
C TRP A 701 -16.47 25.63 -7.81
N GLU A 702 -16.17 26.93 -7.81
CA GLU A 702 -15.85 27.72 -9.00
C GLU A 702 -14.42 27.44 -9.53
N GLY A 703 -13.60 26.76 -8.72
CA GLY A 703 -12.33 26.16 -9.12
C GLY A 703 -12.53 24.85 -9.88
N ASN A 704 -11.87 23.78 -9.44
CA ASN A 704 -11.87 22.50 -10.16
C ASN A 704 -13.01 21.55 -9.75
N LEU A 705 -13.63 21.74 -8.58
CA LEU A 705 -14.53 20.73 -8.00
C LEU A 705 -15.75 20.43 -8.89
N LYS A 706 -16.37 21.48 -9.47
CA LYS A 706 -17.49 21.31 -10.41
C LYS A 706 -17.10 20.46 -11.62
N HIS A 707 -15.89 20.66 -12.15
CA HIS A 707 -15.39 19.89 -13.29
C HIS A 707 -15.16 18.43 -12.89
N VAL A 708 -14.52 18.18 -11.75
CA VAL A 708 -14.28 16.82 -11.21
C VAL A 708 -15.60 16.06 -11.05
N LEU A 709 -16.59 16.65 -10.39
CA LEU A 709 -17.89 16.00 -10.18
C LEU A 709 -18.64 15.74 -11.48
N ASN A 710 -18.61 16.69 -12.43
CA ASN A 710 -19.23 16.48 -13.74
C ASN A 710 -18.54 15.36 -14.54
N THR A 711 -17.21 15.31 -14.56
CA THR A 711 -16.45 14.25 -15.25
C THR A 711 -16.76 12.88 -14.65
N ARG A 712 -16.70 12.74 -13.32
CA ARG A 712 -17.05 11.49 -12.61
C ARG A 712 -18.50 11.08 -12.84
N ASN A 713 -19.43 12.03 -12.80
CA ASN A 713 -20.83 11.74 -13.07
C ASN A 713 -21.06 11.21 -14.50
N ASN A 714 -20.41 11.82 -15.49
CA ASN A 714 -20.47 11.36 -16.88
C ASN A 714 -19.87 9.97 -17.08
N LEU A 715 -18.89 9.59 -16.26
CA LEU A 715 -18.27 8.27 -16.29
C LEU A 715 -19.24 7.15 -15.86
N ILE A 716 -20.14 7.43 -14.89
CA ILE A 716 -20.94 6.39 -14.22
C ILE A 716 -22.43 6.40 -14.56
N LYS A 717 -23.00 7.56 -14.95
CA LYS A 717 -24.46 7.76 -15.04
C LYS A 717 -25.16 6.73 -15.95
N ASP A 718 -24.57 6.42 -17.10
CA ASP A 718 -25.21 5.53 -18.07
C ASP A 718 -25.29 4.09 -17.53
N THR A 719 -24.24 3.64 -16.84
CA THR A 719 -24.20 2.34 -16.17
C THR A 719 -25.19 2.25 -15.02
N ILE A 720 -25.39 3.33 -14.26
CA ILE A 720 -26.41 3.40 -13.20
C ILE A 720 -27.81 3.22 -13.81
N LEU A 721 -28.11 3.93 -14.90
CA LEU A 721 -29.41 3.91 -15.54
C LEU A 721 -29.70 2.58 -16.26
N ASP A 722 -28.66 1.89 -16.76
CA ASP A 722 -28.74 0.59 -17.42
C ASP A 722 -28.76 -0.60 -16.43
N ALA A 723 -28.51 -0.36 -15.13
CA ALA A 723 -28.49 -1.42 -14.13
C ALA A 723 -29.85 -2.15 -14.07
N SER A 724 -29.81 -3.48 -14.23
CA SER A 724 -31.01 -4.34 -14.17
C SER A 724 -31.63 -4.41 -12.77
N ILE A 725 -30.88 -4.00 -11.74
CA ILE A 725 -31.23 -4.11 -10.32
C ILE A 725 -31.26 -2.71 -9.69
N SER A 726 -32.01 -1.80 -10.30
CA SER A 726 -32.29 -0.49 -9.71
C SER A 726 -33.35 -0.66 -8.62
N ILE A 727 -32.97 -0.37 -7.38
CA ILE A 727 -33.94 0.04 -6.36
C ILE A 727 -34.50 1.37 -6.89
N LYS A 728 -35.83 1.47 -7.02
CA LYS A 728 -36.51 2.68 -7.47
C LYS A 728 -37.57 3.03 -6.45
N GLY A 729 -37.70 4.30 -6.11
CA GLY A 729 -38.82 4.84 -5.32
C GLY A 729 -38.43 5.61 -4.06
N LYS A 730 -37.15 5.97 -3.85
CA LYS A 730 -36.74 6.80 -2.70
C LYS A 730 -35.62 7.77 -3.09
N CYS A 731 -35.81 9.04 -2.77
CA CYS A 731 -34.89 10.14 -3.07
C CYS A 731 -33.47 9.96 -2.55
N ASP A 732 -33.33 9.36 -1.37
CA ASP A 732 -32.07 9.31 -0.65
C ASP A 732 -31.20 8.10 -1.07
N THR A 733 -31.76 7.20 -1.88
CA THR A 733 -31.10 5.96 -2.34
C THR A 733 -31.09 5.81 -3.86
N ASP A 734 -31.99 6.51 -4.56
CA ASP A 734 -32.03 6.54 -6.02
C ASP A 734 -31.01 7.56 -6.53
N TYR A 735 -30.34 7.23 -7.63
CA TYR A 735 -29.38 8.16 -8.23
C TYR A 735 -30.02 9.52 -8.55
N ASN A 736 -29.37 10.59 -8.10
CA ASN A 736 -29.88 11.95 -8.23
C ASN A 736 -28.75 12.96 -8.52
N GLU A 737 -28.72 13.47 -9.75
CA GLU A 737 -27.77 14.50 -10.17
C GLU A 737 -27.98 15.86 -9.47
N THR A 738 -29.17 16.16 -8.94
CA THR A 738 -29.40 17.42 -8.22
C THR A 738 -28.68 17.44 -6.87
N ALA A 739 -28.46 16.28 -6.25
CA ALA A 739 -27.67 16.16 -5.04
C ALA A 739 -26.17 16.44 -5.25
N LEU A 740 -25.67 16.41 -6.49
CA LEU A 740 -24.32 16.88 -6.83
C LEU A 740 -24.24 18.42 -6.91
N GLY A 741 -25.37 19.11 -7.12
CA GLY A 741 -25.41 20.56 -7.39
C GLY A 741 -25.06 20.92 -8.84
N LEU A 742 -25.12 19.95 -9.76
CA LEU A 742 -24.89 20.16 -11.21
C LEU A 742 -26.13 20.68 -11.96
N SER A 743 -27.30 20.64 -11.31
CA SER A 743 -28.58 21.14 -11.82
C SER A 743 -29.03 22.35 -11.00
N GLU A 744 -29.82 23.23 -11.61
CA GLU A 744 -30.45 24.38 -10.94
C GLU A 744 -31.65 23.98 -10.04
N HIS A 745 -32.02 22.70 -10.03
CA HIS A 745 -33.08 22.17 -9.18
C HIS A 745 -32.51 21.70 -7.83
N SER A 746 -33.29 21.86 -6.77
CA SER A 746 -32.93 21.35 -5.44
C SER A 746 -32.81 19.81 -5.40
N PRO A 747 -32.03 19.26 -4.46
CA PRO A 747 -32.11 17.86 -4.06
C PRO A 747 -33.55 17.42 -3.81
N CYS A 748 -33.86 16.16 -4.11
CA CYS A 748 -35.22 15.67 -3.90
C CYS A 748 -35.50 15.25 -2.45
N ASP A 749 -34.46 15.08 -1.63
CA ASP A 749 -34.53 15.21 -0.17
C ASP A 749 -34.58 16.71 0.18
N ASN A 750 -35.73 17.19 0.69
CA ASN A 750 -35.94 18.60 0.96
C ASN A 750 -35.26 19.11 2.24
N GLY A 751 -34.64 18.26 3.04
CA GLY A 751 -33.93 18.72 4.25
C GLY A 751 -32.42 18.48 4.23
N ASP A 752 -31.88 17.77 3.26
CA ASP A 752 -30.43 17.72 3.01
C ASP A 752 -30.05 18.70 1.88
N ILE A 753 -28.76 18.95 1.71
CA ILE A 753 -28.22 19.87 0.71
C ILE A 753 -27.35 19.16 -0.32
N SER A 754 -27.15 19.81 -1.47
CA SER A 754 -26.24 19.31 -2.50
C SER A 754 -24.77 19.43 -2.06
N ILE A 755 -23.87 18.67 -2.70
CA ILE A 755 -22.41 18.82 -2.48
C ILE A 755 -21.96 20.26 -2.74
N LYS A 756 -22.51 20.92 -3.76
CA LYS A 756 -22.27 22.34 -4.05
C LYS A 756 -22.58 23.22 -2.85
N GLU A 757 -23.83 23.16 -2.38
CA GLU A 757 -24.32 24.00 -1.28
C GLU A 757 -23.50 23.72 -0.01
N TYR A 758 -23.22 22.44 0.29
CA TYR A 758 -22.36 22.05 1.41
C TYR A 758 -21.00 22.75 1.33
N VAL A 759 -20.31 22.66 0.19
CA VAL A 759 -19.00 23.28 0.00
C VAL A 759 -19.05 24.81 0.11
N GLU A 760 -20.06 25.46 -0.46
CA GLU A 760 -20.26 26.90 -0.33
C GLU A 760 -20.48 27.34 1.14
N TRP A 761 -21.20 26.53 1.92
CA TRP A 761 -21.35 26.72 3.36
C TRP A 761 -20.02 26.55 4.11
N ARG A 762 -19.28 25.47 3.86
CA ARG A 762 -17.98 25.23 4.51
C ARG A 762 -16.97 26.32 4.19
N GLN A 763 -16.88 26.76 2.93
CA GLN A 763 -15.99 27.86 2.54
C GLN A 763 -16.30 29.14 3.32
N ARG A 764 -17.58 29.49 3.50
CA ARG A 764 -17.98 30.66 4.29
C ARG A 764 -17.66 30.48 5.77
N VAL A 765 -18.16 29.41 6.39
CA VAL A 765 -18.10 29.24 7.85
C VAL A 765 -16.67 29.07 8.35
N LEU A 766 -15.91 28.18 7.70
CA LEU A 766 -14.51 27.94 8.05
C LEU A 766 -13.63 29.10 7.59
N GLY A 767 -13.93 29.73 6.45
CA GLY A 767 -13.22 30.94 6.00
C GLY A 767 -13.30 32.07 7.02
N GLU A 768 -14.48 32.35 7.57
CA GLU A 768 -14.65 33.34 8.64
C GLU A 768 -13.84 33.00 9.91
N GLU A 769 -13.74 31.72 10.26
CA GLU A 769 -12.96 31.27 11.42
C GLU A 769 -11.46 31.39 11.18
N LEU A 770 -10.98 31.02 9.99
CA LEU A 770 -9.59 31.18 9.56
C LEU A 770 -9.17 32.66 9.55
N ASP A 771 -10.03 33.54 9.00
CA ASP A 771 -9.79 34.99 8.99
C ASP A 771 -9.72 35.55 10.42
N ALA A 772 -10.60 35.09 11.32
CA ALA A 772 -10.58 35.48 12.73
C ALA A 772 -9.31 34.99 13.47
N ALA A 773 -8.76 33.85 13.06
CA ALA A 773 -7.49 33.31 13.53
C ALA A 773 -6.26 33.97 12.88
N GLY A 774 -6.45 34.82 11.86
CA GLY A 774 -5.38 35.52 11.15
C GLY A 774 -4.59 34.65 10.16
N ILE A 775 -5.21 33.58 9.64
CA ILE A 775 -4.57 32.57 8.76
C ILE A 775 -4.77 32.85 7.28
#